data_AF-A0A354WND7-F1
#
_entry.id   AF-A0A354WND7-F1
#
_cell.length_a   1.000
_cell.length_b   1.000
_cell.length_c   1.000
_cell.angle_alpha   90.00
_cell.angle_beta   90.00
_cell.angle_gamma   90.00
#
_symmetry.space_group_name_H-M   'P 1'
#
loop_
_entity.id
_entity.type
_entity.pdbx_description
1 polymer ?
#
loop_
_entity_poly.entity_id
_entity_poly.type
_entity_poly.pdbx_seq_one_letter_code
_entity_poly.pdbx_strand_id
1 'polypeptide(L)'
;MARVSHKRVKQLLNEHRSKITDKQFFTSRILAGHYEDVAAAQTRRYRYDRRVHVNIYWNPNDPNAACTNNASILINAGHPCVTKIKGRMDRYEMVSGLFVHELGHVLYTDFLVKQTYMNYLSKFKWYPAPPDLKTSRDAANERDFWEYVKLDPRNLEFAMQIAFYIANVLEDGYIESRILADFPGVLGYNLSVMRDHQYQDMRTVTQMMEMEDAGSGHIFHTILQIMLSYALYGEIKYGETPLSDERIQTIFRLIPQLDTAVTTASAKERWKIVSLILIHCWHHIEDYIELCKKHQDEAVASGTGSSAGEVLSGLLQVIAGSSAEGTGSEKPVSGSEVRKGIAANAAARTRTQTLARQNGPGDDDEKADESEAPDEKENESGDSSSEENKSEEKPASNQADSDDSSGSDDVGTSLGGSDGDSQKQETTAEEGGRIPFHQTDSASAPVGGSTEYDSDYKREINENAATDIERMLGQMAERAACKQLETERLKELNEAAQSISYGDIHSGVNIQVHRIAQVDDELEDQFYQICGPLLDISKKLQRSLVQKLNDQQRGGKQTGLVMGRRLDAHALCRNDGKVFYTNNLPNEIPRLSVGLLLDESGSMSCGDRSTYARAAAIILYDFCQSLNIPIMIYGHSTGWGADVDLYSYAEFDSIDRDDKFRLMDISA
;
A
#
# COMPACT_ATOMS: atom_id res chain seq x y z
N MET A 1 35.30 -25.68 -9.56
CA MET A 1 33.95 -25.34 -10.06
C MET A 1 34.09 -24.42 -11.27
N ALA A 2 33.17 -24.50 -12.22
CA ALA A 2 33.16 -23.60 -13.37
C ALA A 2 32.55 -22.24 -13.00
N ARG A 3 33.12 -21.14 -13.49
CA ARG A 3 32.49 -19.82 -13.36
C ARG A 3 31.21 -19.79 -14.20
N VAL A 4 30.08 -19.47 -13.56
CA VAL A 4 28.80 -19.31 -14.26
C VAL A 4 28.92 -18.19 -15.29
N SER A 5 28.70 -18.52 -16.56
CA SER A 5 28.79 -17.55 -17.65
C SER A 5 27.58 -16.62 -17.65
N HIS A 6 27.78 -15.30 -17.63
CA HIS A 6 26.70 -14.31 -17.78
C HIS A 6 25.78 -14.56 -18.99
N LYS A 7 26.30 -15.18 -20.06
CA LYS A 7 25.49 -15.56 -21.23
C LYS A 7 24.49 -16.68 -20.90
N ARG A 8 24.88 -17.65 -20.07
CA ARG A 8 24.01 -18.74 -19.60
C ARG A 8 22.93 -18.22 -18.65
N VAL A 9 23.29 -17.31 -17.73
CA VAL A 9 22.33 -16.63 -16.84
C VAL A 9 21.26 -15.90 -17.65
N LYS A 10 21.65 -15.04 -18.60
CA LYS A 10 20.69 -14.31 -19.46
C LYS A 10 19.79 -15.23 -20.29
N GLN A 11 20.32 -16.37 -20.76
CA GLN A 11 19.52 -17.36 -21.48
C GLN A 11 18.45 -17.99 -20.56
N LEU A 12 18.86 -18.47 -19.38
CA LEU A 12 17.95 -19.08 -18.41
C LEU A 12 16.87 -18.08 -17.94
N LEU A 13 17.23 -16.82 -17.73
CA LEU A 13 16.29 -15.77 -17.34
C LEU A 13 15.19 -15.57 -18.39
N ASN A 14 15.54 -15.49 -19.69
CA ASN A 14 14.54 -15.41 -20.76
C ASN A 14 13.68 -16.68 -20.89
N GLU A 15 14.29 -17.86 -20.75
CA GLU A 15 13.59 -19.15 -20.78
C GLU A 15 12.59 -19.31 -19.62
N HIS A 16 12.93 -18.84 -18.41
CA HIS A 16 12.02 -18.87 -17.26
C HIS A 16 10.96 -17.77 -17.34
N ARG A 17 11.32 -16.54 -17.72
CA ARG A 17 10.38 -15.40 -17.86
C ARG A 17 9.19 -15.74 -18.76
N SER A 18 9.44 -16.42 -19.89
CA SER A 18 8.39 -16.83 -20.84
C SER A 18 7.43 -17.91 -20.32
N LYS A 19 7.79 -18.64 -19.25
CA LYS A 19 6.99 -19.75 -18.69
C LYS A 19 6.15 -19.34 -17.47
N ILE A 20 6.33 -18.14 -16.94
CA ILE A 20 5.59 -17.67 -15.76
C ILE A 20 4.12 -17.48 -16.12
N THR A 21 3.26 -18.30 -15.53
CA THR A 21 1.80 -18.21 -15.65
C THR A 21 1.23 -17.07 -14.80
N ASP A 22 0.04 -16.58 -15.13
CA ASP A 22 -0.63 -15.53 -14.35
C ASP A 22 -0.84 -15.96 -12.89
N LYS A 23 -1.24 -17.22 -12.65
CA LYS A 23 -1.39 -17.74 -11.28
C LYS A 23 -0.06 -17.65 -10.51
N GLN A 24 1.04 -18.07 -11.10
CA GLN A 24 2.37 -17.98 -10.46
C GLN A 24 2.81 -16.54 -10.23
N PHE A 25 2.50 -15.61 -11.14
CA PHE A 25 2.82 -14.19 -10.99
C PHE A 25 2.01 -13.55 -9.86
N PHE A 26 0.68 -13.73 -9.87
CA PHE A 26 -0.19 -13.09 -8.92
C PHE A 26 -0.07 -13.66 -7.51
N THR A 27 0.18 -14.96 -7.33
CA THR A 27 0.49 -15.55 -6.01
C THR A 27 1.99 -15.56 -5.69
N SER A 28 2.78 -14.66 -6.29
CA SER A 28 4.23 -14.58 -6.01
C SER A 28 4.50 -13.73 -4.76
N ARG A 29 5.49 -14.16 -3.96
CA ARG A 29 6.00 -13.33 -2.85
C ARG A 29 6.58 -12.00 -3.34
N ILE A 30 7.08 -11.94 -4.57
CA ILE A 30 7.59 -10.71 -5.21
C ILE A 30 6.49 -9.66 -5.37
N LEU A 31 5.30 -10.05 -5.87
CA LEU A 31 4.17 -9.13 -5.98
C LEU A 31 3.62 -8.73 -4.61
N ALA A 32 3.49 -9.70 -3.70
CA ALA A 32 3.07 -9.43 -2.33
C ALA A 32 4.01 -8.43 -1.61
N GLY A 33 5.33 -8.66 -1.69
CA GLY A 33 6.35 -7.78 -1.12
C GLY A 33 6.33 -6.37 -1.71
N HIS A 34 6.11 -6.24 -3.03
CA HIS A 34 5.91 -4.93 -3.67
C HIS A 34 4.73 -4.16 -3.05
N TYR A 35 3.59 -4.81 -2.82
CA TYR A 35 2.46 -4.17 -2.13
C TYR A 35 2.74 -3.90 -0.65
N GLU A 36 3.48 -4.76 0.06
CA GLU A 36 3.93 -4.50 1.43
C GLU A 36 4.90 -3.31 1.53
N ASP A 37 5.72 -3.07 0.51
CA ASP A 37 6.61 -1.90 0.44
C ASP A 37 5.78 -0.62 0.23
N VAL A 38 4.79 -0.65 -0.67
CA VAL A 38 3.82 0.44 -0.87
C VAL A 38 3.03 0.70 0.42
N ALA A 39 2.51 -0.33 1.08
CA ALA A 39 1.77 -0.21 2.33
C ALA A 39 2.64 0.38 3.45
N ALA A 40 3.90 -0.08 3.59
CA ALA A 40 4.84 0.49 4.55
C ALA A 40 5.16 1.97 4.26
N ALA A 41 5.32 2.34 2.99
CA ALA A 41 5.56 3.72 2.56
C ALA A 41 4.39 4.65 2.93
N GLN A 42 3.13 4.27 2.64
CA GLN A 42 1.98 5.12 2.92
C GLN A 42 1.57 5.14 4.40
N THR A 43 1.58 3.98 5.07
CA THR A 43 1.19 3.90 6.50
C THR A 43 2.29 4.37 7.46
N ARG A 44 3.53 4.52 6.97
CA ARG A 44 4.75 4.82 7.76
C ARG A 44 5.02 3.79 8.87
N ARG A 45 4.41 2.60 8.81
CA ARG A 45 4.61 1.50 9.77
C ARG A 45 5.84 0.65 9.38
N TYR A 46 7.03 1.25 9.50
CA TYR A 46 8.29 0.62 9.09
C TYR A 46 8.86 -0.43 10.05
N ARG A 47 8.33 -0.55 11.28
CA ARG A 47 8.78 -1.61 12.19
C ARG A 47 8.12 -2.93 11.83
N TYR A 48 8.92 -4.00 11.84
CA TYR A 48 8.48 -5.34 11.45
C TYR A 48 7.22 -5.80 12.22
N ASP A 49 7.16 -5.56 13.53
CA ASP A 49 6.02 -5.90 14.40
C ASP A 49 4.72 -5.11 14.12
N ARG A 50 4.77 -4.11 13.23
CA ARG A 50 3.64 -3.24 12.89
C ARG A 50 3.42 -3.12 11.38
N ARG A 51 4.20 -3.84 10.56
CA ARG A 51 4.10 -3.81 9.11
C ARG A 51 2.74 -4.37 8.67
N VAL A 52 2.18 -3.81 7.61
CA VAL A 52 1.01 -4.40 6.94
C VAL A 52 1.51 -5.53 6.04
N HIS A 53 1.15 -6.77 6.35
CA HIS A 53 1.47 -7.92 5.51
C HIS A 53 0.47 -8.03 4.35
N VAL A 54 0.91 -8.51 3.18
CA VAL A 54 0.03 -8.74 2.04
C VAL A 54 0.13 -10.20 1.61
N ASN A 55 -1.01 -10.87 1.54
CA ASN A 55 -1.11 -12.24 1.04
C ASN A 55 -2.01 -12.27 -0.21
N ILE A 56 -1.49 -12.81 -1.31
CA ILE A 56 -2.23 -12.93 -2.56
C ILE A 56 -2.36 -14.41 -2.90
N TYR A 57 -3.59 -14.89 -2.95
CA TYR A 57 -3.94 -16.30 -3.18
C TYR A 57 -4.81 -16.44 -4.42
N TRP A 58 -5.08 -17.71 -4.80
CA TRP A 58 -5.86 -18.03 -6.00
C TRP A 58 -6.88 -19.10 -5.68
N ASN A 59 -8.10 -18.68 -5.34
CA ASN A 59 -9.24 -19.57 -5.10
C ASN A 59 -10.50 -19.07 -5.84
N PRO A 60 -10.80 -19.58 -7.05
CA PRO A 60 -11.98 -19.15 -7.81
C PRO A 60 -13.34 -19.50 -7.17
N ASN A 61 -13.35 -20.37 -6.16
CA ASN A 61 -14.56 -20.79 -5.46
C ASN A 61 -14.84 -19.97 -4.19
N ASP A 62 -13.88 -19.12 -3.78
CA ASP A 62 -14.03 -18.23 -2.64
C ASP A 62 -14.74 -16.95 -3.13
N PRO A 63 -15.92 -16.59 -2.58
CA PRO A 63 -16.64 -15.39 -2.98
C PRO A 63 -15.96 -14.10 -2.49
N ASN A 64 -14.94 -14.20 -1.63
CA ASN A 64 -14.18 -13.03 -1.21
C ASN A 64 -13.16 -12.62 -2.29
N ALA A 65 -13.17 -11.34 -2.66
CA ALA A 65 -12.23 -10.74 -3.60
C ALA A 65 -10.99 -10.17 -2.88
N ALA A 66 -11.20 -9.44 -1.78
CA ALA A 66 -10.17 -8.90 -0.91
C ALA A 66 -10.75 -8.57 0.47
N CYS A 67 -9.92 -8.57 1.52
CA CYS A 67 -10.27 -8.02 2.83
C CYS A 67 -9.02 -7.64 3.64
N THR A 68 -9.21 -6.87 4.71
CA THR A 68 -8.15 -6.51 5.65
C THR A 68 -8.54 -6.75 7.12
N ASN A 69 -7.54 -6.83 7.99
CA ASN A 69 -7.69 -6.78 9.45
C ASN A 69 -6.86 -5.67 10.11
N ASN A 70 -6.49 -4.62 9.35
CA ASN A 70 -5.55 -3.55 9.72
C ASN A 70 -4.07 -3.98 9.94
N ALA A 71 -3.78 -5.27 10.12
CA ALA A 71 -2.41 -5.81 10.20
C ALA A 71 -1.99 -6.60 8.95
N SER A 72 -2.96 -7.15 8.21
CA SER A 72 -2.77 -7.86 6.95
C SER A 72 -3.85 -7.51 5.95
N ILE A 73 -3.49 -7.53 4.66
CA ILE A 73 -4.37 -7.44 3.51
C ILE A 73 -4.34 -8.79 2.78
N LEU A 74 -5.50 -9.34 2.48
CA LEU A 74 -5.68 -10.62 1.80
C LEU A 74 -6.39 -10.38 0.46
N ILE A 75 -5.83 -10.87 -0.65
CA ILE A 75 -6.38 -10.62 -2.01
C ILE A 75 -6.49 -11.94 -2.78
N ASN A 76 -7.68 -12.21 -3.31
CA ASN A 76 -7.96 -13.37 -4.14
C ASN A 76 -7.79 -13.04 -5.63
N ALA A 77 -6.57 -13.17 -6.16
CA ALA A 77 -6.32 -13.01 -7.59
C ALA A 77 -7.00 -14.09 -8.47
N GLY A 78 -7.54 -15.16 -7.85
CA GLY A 78 -8.37 -16.15 -8.51
C GLY A 78 -9.85 -15.76 -8.65
N HIS A 79 -10.30 -14.68 -8.00
CA HIS A 79 -11.70 -14.27 -7.98
C HIS A 79 -12.22 -13.92 -9.39
N PRO A 80 -13.51 -14.18 -9.72
CA PRO A 80 -14.09 -13.84 -11.01
C PRO A 80 -13.96 -12.37 -11.45
N CYS A 81 -13.89 -11.40 -10.51
CA CYS A 81 -13.67 -9.99 -10.87
C CYS A 81 -12.32 -9.75 -11.55
N VAL A 82 -11.27 -10.50 -11.16
CA VAL A 82 -9.93 -10.44 -11.78
C VAL A 82 -9.89 -11.36 -13.00
N THR A 83 -10.29 -12.62 -12.86
CA THR A 83 -10.00 -13.66 -13.86
C THR A 83 -10.79 -13.50 -15.17
N LYS A 84 -11.96 -12.83 -15.15
CA LYS A 84 -12.73 -12.49 -16.36
C LYS A 84 -12.03 -11.46 -17.26
N ILE A 85 -11.16 -10.63 -16.69
CA ILE A 85 -10.40 -9.61 -17.41
C ILE A 85 -9.37 -10.31 -18.32
N LYS A 86 -9.16 -9.77 -19.52
CA LYS A 86 -8.20 -10.30 -20.50
C LYS A 86 -6.90 -9.51 -20.42
N GLY A 87 -5.76 -10.19 -20.53
CA GLY A 87 -4.44 -9.57 -20.42
C GLY A 87 -3.92 -9.53 -18.98
N ARG A 88 -2.60 -9.64 -18.82
CA ARG A 88 -1.94 -9.63 -17.51
C ARG A 88 -1.88 -8.23 -16.90
N MET A 89 -1.76 -7.19 -17.74
CA MET A 89 -1.68 -5.80 -17.31
C MET A 89 -2.99 -5.34 -16.67
N ASP A 90 -4.10 -5.50 -17.39
CA ASP A 90 -5.46 -5.17 -16.93
C ASP A 90 -5.83 -5.95 -15.65
N ARG A 91 -5.41 -7.23 -15.55
CA ARG A 91 -5.53 -8.04 -14.32
C ARG A 91 -4.70 -7.49 -13.16
N TYR A 92 -3.49 -7.00 -13.43
CA TYR A 92 -2.62 -6.38 -12.44
C TYR A 92 -3.16 -5.03 -11.96
N GLU A 93 -3.74 -4.22 -12.84
CA GLU A 93 -4.43 -2.98 -12.46
C GLU A 93 -5.63 -3.28 -11.56
N MET A 94 -6.43 -4.30 -11.89
CA MET A 94 -7.54 -4.78 -11.04
C MET A 94 -7.06 -5.29 -9.67
N VAL A 95 -6.03 -6.14 -9.61
CA VAL A 95 -5.44 -6.61 -8.34
C VAL A 95 -4.82 -5.46 -7.54
N SER A 96 -4.22 -4.48 -8.22
CA SER A 96 -3.70 -3.27 -7.59
C SER A 96 -4.82 -2.39 -7.04
N GLY A 97 -5.95 -2.27 -7.73
CA GLY A 97 -7.13 -1.53 -7.26
C GLY A 97 -7.73 -2.17 -6.00
N LEU A 98 -7.85 -3.50 -5.97
CA LEU A 98 -8.24 -4.25 -4.77
C LEU A 98 -7.28 -3.98 -3.60
N PHE A 99 -5.96 -4.06 -3.84
CA PHE A 99 -4.96 -3.70 -2.82
C PHE A 99 -5.13 -2.26 -2.30
N VAL A 100 -5.39 -1.31 -3.20
CA VAL A 100 -5.54 0.11 -2.85
C VAL A 100 -6.82 0.38 -2.06
N HIS A 101 -7.92 -0.31 -2.36
CA HIS A 101 -9.16 -0.28 -1.59
C HIS A 101 -8.89 -0.75 -0.14
N GLU A 102 -8.28 -1.93 0.04
CA GLU A 102 -7.92 -2.46 1.37
C GLU A 102 -6.94 -1.55 2.13
N LEU A 103 -5.96 -0.96 1.43
CA LEU A 103 -5.05 0.03 2.00
C LEU A 103 -5.80 1.28 2.49
N GLY A 104 -6.91 1.66 1.84
CA GLY A 104 -7.83 2.70 2.28
C GLY A 104 -8.42 2.42 3.66
N HIS A 105 -8.87 1.20 3.92
CA HIS A 105 -9.34 0.79 5.25
C HIS A 105 -8.23 0.88 6.30
N VAL A 106 -7.03 0.38 5.99
CA VAL A 106 -5.87 0.46 6.91
C VAL A 106 -5.51 1.91 7.25
N LEU A 107 -5.62 2.84 6.30
CA LEU A 107 -5.27 4.25 6.48
C LEU A 107 -6.34 5.04 7.24
N TYR A 108 -7.64 4.79 6.99
CA TYR A 108 -8.70 5.74 7.31
C TYR A 108 -9.87 5.19 8.14
N THR A 109 -10.06 3.88 8.28
CA THR A 109 -11.19 3.29 9.01
C THR A 109 -10.93 3.19 10.52
N ASP A 110 -11.93 3.57 11.34
CA ASP A 110 -11.89 3.47 12.81
C ASP A 110 -12.73 2.27 13.30
N PHE A 111 -12.07 1.12 13.39
CA PHE A 111 -12.68 -0.15 13.79
C PHE A 111 -13.19 -0.14 15.25
N LEU A 112 -12.67 0.74 16.11
CA LEU A 112 -13.15 0.85 17.50
C LEU A 112 -14.53 1.51 17.59
N VAL A 113 -14.88 2.40 16.64
CA VAL A 113 -16.22 3.01 16.58
C VAL A 113 -17.27 1.97 16.21
N LYS A 114 -16.98 1.04 15.27
CA LYS A 114 -17.84 -0.13 15.00
C LYS A 114 -18.10 -0.94 16.27
N GLN A 115 -17.05 -1.35 16.96
CA GLN A 115 -17.17 -2.16 18.18
C GLN A 115 -18.01 -1.43 19.25
N THR A 116 -17.83 -0.11 19.38
CA THR A 116 -18.60 0.69 20.34
C THR A 116 -20.07 0.78 19.93
N TYR A 117 -20.37 0.99 18.65
CA TYR A 117 -21.74 1.03 18.12
C TYR A 117 -22.50 -0.26 18.42
N MET A 118 -21.93 -1.42 18.06
CA MET A 118 -22.54 -2.74 18.26
C MET A 118 -22.76 -3.05 19.76
N ASN A 119 -21.86 -2.61 20.63
CA ASN A 119 -21.98 -2.73 22.09
C ASN A 119 -23.05 -1.83 22.72
N TYR A 120 -23.54 -0.81 22.00
CA TYR A 120 -24.64 0.05 22.43
C TYR A 120 -25.97 -0.43 21.83
N LEU A 121 -25.97 -0.80 20.55
CA LEU A 121 -27.15 -1.33 19.87
C LEU A 121 -27.65 -2.63 20.55
N SER A 122 -26.74 -3.53 20.93
CA SER A 122 -27.04 -4.73 21.73
C SER A 122 -27.61 -4.45 23.13
N LYS A 123 -27.54 -3.19 23.61
CA LYS A 123 -28.13 -2.72 24.88
C LYS A 123 -29.34 -1.82 24.67
N PHE A 124 -29.92 -1.85 23.46
CA PHE A 124 -31.05 -1.03 23.02
C PHE A 124 -30.81 0.47 23.18
N LYS A 125 -29.63 0.94 22.75
CA LYS A 125 -29.21 2.34 22.80
C LYS A 125 -28.51 2.76 21.50
N TRP A 126 -28.76 4.00 21.08
CA TRP A 126 -27.99 4.62 20.01
C TRP A 126 -26.59 5.04 20.45
N TYR A 127 -25.68 5.07 19.48
CA TYR A 127 -24.32 5.59 19.61
C TYR A 127 -23.90 6.24 18.27
N PRO A 128 -23.18 7.37 18.26
CA PRO A 128 -22.74 8.18 19.40
C PRO A 128 -23.88 8.94 20.11
N ALA A 129 -25.00 9.13 19.42
CA ALA A 129 -26.21 9.82 19.87
C ALA A 129 -27.40 9.27 19.05
N PRO A 130 -28.66 9.55 19.44
CA PRO A 130 -29.82 9.24 18.60
C PRO A 130 -29.73 9.84 17.19
N PRO A 131 -30.32 9.20 16.18
CA PRO A 131 -30.46 9.77 14.84
C PRO A 131 -31.32 11.05 14.88
N ASP A 132 -31.07 11.94 13.92
CA ASP A 132 -31.80 13.22 13.81
C ASP A 132 -33.09 13.03 13.01
N LEU A 133 -34.17 12.65 13.71
CA LEU A 133 -35.44 12.26 13.10
C LEU A 133 -36.32 13.48 12.86
N LYS A 134 -36.38 13.94 11.60
CA LYS A 134 -37.14 15.13 11.22
C LYS A 134 -38.63 14.88 11.02
N THR A 135 -39.04 13.68 10.59
CA THR A 135 -40.45 13.41 10.26
C THR A 135 -41.16 12.60 11.34
N SER A 136 -42.48 12.81 11.48
CA SER A 136 -43.34 11.99 12.34
C SER A 136 -43.37 10.51 11.93
N ARG A 137 -43.04 10.19 10.67
CA ARG A 137 -42.88 8.81 10.19
C ARG A 137 -41.61 8.18 10.77
N ASP A 138 -40.48 8.87 10.69
CA ASP A 138 -39.22 8.35 11.25
C ASP A 138 -39.36 8.13 12.77
N ALA A 139 -40.05 9.03 13.48
CA ALA A 139 -40.35 8.87 14.91
C ALA A 139 -41.38 7.76 15.24
N ALA A 140 -42.15 7.28 14.26
CA ALA A 140 -42.92 6.04 14.38
C ALA A 140 -42.02 4.83 14.15
N ASN A 141 -41.30 4.81 13.02
CA ASN A 141 -40.33 3.79 12.66
C ASN A 141 -39.31 3.50 13.78
N GLU A 142 -38.83 4.53 14.52
CA GLU A 142 -37.92 4.33 15.65
C GLU A 142 -38.56 3.56 16.81
N ARG A 143 -39.84 3.83 17.10
CA ARG A 143 -40.58 3.10 18.15
C ARG A 143 -40.82 1.67 17.72
N ASP A 144 -41.24 1.47 16.47
CA ASP A 144 -41.53 0.15 15.89
C ASP A 144 -40.26 -0.70 15.82
N PHE A 145 -39.13 -0.11 15.37
CA PHE A 145 -37.79 -0.71 15.44
C PHE A 145 -37.45 -1.19 16.85
N TRP A 146 -37.59 -0.29 17.84
CA TRP A 146 -37.24 -0.59 19.23
C TRP A 146 -38.20 -1.58 19.91
N GLU A 147 -39.43 -1.71 19.45
CA GLU A 147 -40.34 -2.77 19.88
C GLU A 147 -39.93 -4.09 19.24
N TYR A 148 -39.81 -4.13 17.91
CA TYR A 148 -39.46 -5.31 17.11
C TYR A 148 -38.15 -5.99 17.56
N VAL A 149 -37.05 -5.25 17.74
CA VAL A 149 -35.75 -5.85 18.14
C VAL A 149 -35.73 -6.38 19.57
N LYS A 150 -36.76 -6.08 20.39
CA LYS A 150 -36.92 -6.63 21.75
C LYS A 150 -37.80 -7.88 21.80
N LEU A 151 -38.52 -8.23 20.73
CA LEU A 151 -39.43 -9.38 20.69
C LEU A 151 -38.69 -10.73 20.60
N ASP A 152 -37.67 -10.81 19.74
CA ASP A 152 -36.86 -12.01 19.49
C ASP A 152 -35.37 -11.60 19.41
N PRO A 153 -34.43 -12.23 20.15
CA PRO A 153 -33.00 -11.97 20.02
C PRO A 153 -32.47 -12.04 18.57
N ARG A 154 -33.07 -12.87 17.70
CA ARG A 154 -32.71 -12.94 16.28
C ARG A 154 -33.00 -11.65 15.53
N ASN A 155 -34.06 -10.93 15.91
CA ASN A 155 -34.41 -9.63 15.30
C ASN A 155 -33.28 -8.61 15.51
N LEU A 156 -32.74 -8.57 16.74
CA LEU A 156 -31.60 -7.73 17.08
C LEU A 156 -30.32 -8.17 16.34
N GLU A 157 -30.07 -9.48 16.23
CA GLU A 157 -28.91 -10.01 15.50
C GLU A 157 -28.94 -9.58 14.03
N PHE A 158 -30.04 -9.80 13.31
CA PHE A 158 -30.18 -9.36 11.92
C PHE A 158 -30.14 -7.83 11.78
N ALA A 159 -30.78 -7.07 12.68
CA ALA A 159 -30.71 -5.61 12.66
C ALA A 159 -29.27 -5.09 12.83
N MET A 160 -28.46 -5.71 13.70
CA MET A 160 -27.04 -5.39 13.86
C MET A 160 -26.22 -5.71 12.59
N GLN A 161 -26.52 -6.83 11.91
CA GLN A 161 -25.85 -7.20 10.67
C GLN A 161 -26.24 -6.29 9.49
N ILE A 162 -27.49 -5.83 9.40
CA ILE A 162 -27.94 -4.84 8.41
C ILE A 162 -27.32 -3.47 8.68
N ALA A 163 -27.29 -3.03 9.94
CA ALA A 163 -26.59 -1.82 10.36
C ALA A 163 -25.11 -1.86 9.97
N PHE A 164 -24.50 -3.04 10.12
CA PHE A 164 -23.12 -3.26 9.74
C PHE A 164 -22.91 -3.17 8.22
N TYR A 165 -23.78 -3.78 7.42
CA TYR A 165 -23.69 -3.69 5.96
C TYR A 165 -23.81 -2.25 5.45
N ILE A 166 -24.78 -1.49 5.95
CA ILE A 166 -24.93 -0.06 5.63
C ILE A 166 -23.66 0.72 6.00
N ALA A 167 -23.04 0.41 7.15
CA ALA A 167 -21.81 1.05 7.56
C ALA A 167 -20.65 0.80 6.58
N ASN A 168 -20.49 -0.42 6.05
CA ASN A 168 -19.48 -0.71 5.03
C ASN A 168 -19.71 0.12 3.77
N VAL A 169 -20.93 0.16 3.24
CA VAL A 169 -21.26 0.94 2.03
C VAL A 169 -20.84 2.42 2.17
N LEU A 170 -21.04 3.01 3.35
CA LEU A 170 -20.62 4.38 3.63
C LEU A 170 -19.12 4.53 3.88
N GLU A 171 -18.50 3.52 4.51
CA GLU A 171 -17.06 3.49 4.76
C GLU A 171 -16.27 3.38 3.45
N ASP A 172 -16.69 2.51 2.52
CA ASP A 172 -16.07 2.35 1.20
C ASP A 172 -16.15 3.63 0.38
N GLY A 173 -17.33 4.26 0.33
CA GLY A 173 -17.52 5.57 -0.31
C GLY A 173 -16.61 6.66 0.27
N TYR A 174 -16.37 6.63 1.60
CA TYR A 174 -15.42 7.51 2.28
C TYR A 174 -13.96 7.16 1.97
N ILE A 175 -13.53 5.91 2.15
CA ILE A 175 -12.12 5.51 1.99
C ILE A 175 -11.65 5.66 0.53
N GLU A 176 -12.49 5.33 -0.45
CA GLU A 176 -12.13 5.53 -1.86
C GLU A 176 -12.09 7.01 -2.24
N SER A 177 -13.03 7.82 -1.74
CA SER A 177 -12.98 9.28 -1.92
C SER A 177 -11.70 9.88 -1.32
N ARG A 178 -11.28 9.39 -0.15
CA ARG A 178 -10.02 9.78 0.49
C ARG A 178 -8.80 9.35 -0.32
N ILE A 179 -8.74 8.11 -0.80
CA ILE A 179 -7.63 7.63 -1.62
C ILE A 179 -7.51 8.44 -2.93
N LEU A 180 -8.61 8.68 -3.63
CA LEU A 180 -8.61 9.42 -4.90
C LEU A 180 -8.17 10.88 -4.71
N ALA A 181 -8.46 11.48 -3.55
CA ALA A 181 -8.04 12.85 -3.21
C ALA A 181 -6.60 12.94 -2.69
N ASP A 182 -6.16 11.99 -1.85
CA ASP A 182 -4.84 12.01 -1.20
C ASP A 182 -3.73 11.37 -2.07
N PHE A 183 -4.07 10.46 -2.99
CA PHE A 183 -3.10 9.71 -3.83
C PHE A 183 -3.46 9.67 -5.35
N PRO A 184 -3.53 10.82 -6.05
CA PRO A 184 -3.96 10.90 -7.45
C PRO A 184 -3.00 10.25 -8.48
N GLY A 185 -1.85 9.71 -8.04
CA GLY A 185 -0.91 8.97 -8.90
C GLY A 185 -1.34 7.52 -9.15
N VAL A 186 -0.36 6.61 -9.20
CA VAL A 186 -0.57 5.18 -9.52
C VAL A 186 -1.66 4.51 -8.66
N LEU A 187 -1.75 4.85 -7.36
CA LEU A 187 -2.76 4.27 -6.47
C LEU A 187 -4.19 4.71 -6.88
N GLY A 188 -4.43 6.01 -7.05
CA GLY A 188 -5.72 6.54 -7.49
C GLY A 188 -6.10 6.10 -8.92
N TYR A 189 -5.11 5.92 -9.80
CA TYR A 189 -5.33 5.33 -11.12
C TYR A 189 -5.80 3.88 -11.02
N ASN A 190 -5.07 3.02 -10.31
CA ASN A 190 -5.41 1.59 -10.17
C ASN A 190 -6.77 1.39 -9.49
N LEU A 191 -7.06 2.18 -8.45
CA LEU A 191 -8.39 2.20 -7.82
C LEU A 191 -9.49 2.61 -8.79
N SER A 192 -9.22 3.59 -9.66
CA SER A 192 -10.18 4.00 -10.69
C SER A 192 -10.46 2.90 -11.71
N VAL A 193 -9.43 2.16 -12.17
CA VAL A 193 -9.63 1.03 -13.11
C VAL A 193 -10.51 -0.05 -12.51
N MET A 194 -10.28 -0.40 -11.23
CA MET A 194 -11.15 -1.33 -10.49
C MET A 194 -12.60 -0.81 -10.42
N ARG A 195 -12.78 0.45 -10.02
CA ARG A 195 -14.09 1.12 -9.90
C ARG A 195 -14.84 1.20 -11.23
N ASP A 196 -14.17 1.51 -12.33
CA ASP A 196 -14.81 1.62 -13.65
C ASP A 196 -15.36 0.25 -14.10
N HIS A 197 -14.62 -0.83 -13.85
CA HIS A 197 -15.12 -2.19 -14.09
C HIS A 197 -16.28 -2.56 -13.15
N GLN A 198 -16.17 -2.29 -11.85
CA GLN A 198 -17.26 -2.55 -10.89
C GLN A 198 -18.53 -1.78 -11.25
N TYR A 199 -18.43 -0.52 -11.69
CA TYR A 199 -19.58 0.28 -12.14
C TYR A 199 -20.20 -0.27 -13.42
N GLN A 200 -19.40 -0.81 -14.36
CA GLN A 200 -19.92 -1.48 -15.55
C GLN A 200 -20.77 -2.71 -15.18
N ASP A 201 -20.25 -3.57 -14.28
CA ASP A 201 -20.93 -4.77 -13.80
C ASP A 201 -22.18 -4.50 -12.93
N MET A 202 -22.23 -3.33 -12.27
CA MET A 202 -23.32 -2.98 -11.35
C MET A 202 -24.68 -2.96 -12.05
N ARG A 203 -25.70 -3.60 -11.47
CA ARG A 203 -27.04 -3.69 -12.09
C ARG A 203 -27.75 -2.34 -12.11
N THR A 204 -28.69 -2.18 -13.06
CA THR A 204 -29.63 -1.06 -13.06
C THR A 204 -30.78 -1.29 -12.07
N VAL A 205 -31.51 -0.22 -11.70
CA VAL A 205 -32.73 -0.35 -10.87
C VAL A 205 -33.75 -1.25 -11.57
N THR A 206 -33.92 -1.11 -12.89
CA THR A 206 -34.80 -1.99 -13.69
C THR A 206 -34.41 -3.46 -13.57
N GLN A 207 -33.12 -3.81 -13.72
CA GLN A 207 -32.64 -5.19 -13.58
C GLN A 207 -32.79 -5.74 -12.15
N MET A 208 -32.70 -4.87 -11.14
CA MET A 208 -32.95 -5.28 -9.75
C MET A 208 -34.45 -5.53 -9.51
N MET A 209 -35.34 -4.70 -10.05
CA MET A 209 -36.79 -4.91 -10.01
C MET A 209 -37.21 -6.21 -10.72
N GLU A 210 -36.63 -6.52 -11.88
CA GLU A 210 -36.83 -7.80 -12.58
C GLU A 210 -36.47 -9.01 -11.69
N MET A 211 -35.47 -8.88 -10.82
CA MET A 211 -35.08 -9.93 -9.86
C MET A 211 -36.04 -10.03 -8.66
N GLU A 212 -36.60 -8.90 -8.21
CA GLU A 212 -37.68 -8.86 -7.20
C GLU A 212 -38.93 -9.58 -7.74
N ASP A 213 -39.38 -9.23 -8.95
CA ASP A 213 -40.55 -9.84 -9.61
C ASP A 213 -40.36 -11.34 -9.87
N ALA A 214 -39.12 -11.77 -10.13
CA ALA A 214 -38.75 -13.19 -10.25
C ALA A 214 -38.68 -13.94 -8.90
N GLY A 215 -38.90 -13.26 -7.76
CA GLY A 215 -38.78 -13.84 -6.41
C GLY A 215 -37.35 -14.16 -5.99
N SER A 216 -36.36 -13.59 -6.66
CA SER A 216 -34.91 -13.84 -6.48
C SER A 216 -34.17 -12.70 -5.76
N GLY A 217 -34.90 -11.64 -5.40
CA GLY A 217 -34.40 -10.48 -4.65
C GLY A 217 -35.51 -9.84 -3.83
N HIS A 218 -35.13 -8.89 -2.98
CA HIS A 218 -36.03 -8.12 -2.12
C HIS A 218 -35.89 -6.62 -2.43
N ILE A 219 -36.95 -5.83 -2.27
CA ILE A 219 -36.92 -4.37 -2.47
C ILE A 219 -35.77 -3.68 -1.71
N PHE A 220 -35.44 -4.18 -0.52
CA PHE A 220 -34.32 -3.68 0.27
C PHE A 220 -32.94 -3.96 -0.37
N HIS A 221 -32.77 -5.06 -1.12
CA HIS A 221 -31.55 -5.28 -1.92
C HIS A 221 -31.39 -4.19 -2.98
N THR A 222 -32.48 -3.75 -3.60
CA THR A 222 -32.45 -2.69 -4.61
C THR A 222 -32.13 -1.34 -3.99
N ILE A 223 -32.72 -1.01 -2.84
CA ILE A 223 -32.36 0.19 -2.05
C ILE A 223 -30.87 0.17 -1.67
N LEU A 224 -30.34 -0.96 -1.21
CA LEU A 224 -28.91 -1.13 -0.89
C LEU A 224 -28.02 -1.01 -2.14
N GLN A 225 -28.41 -1.59 -3.28
CA GLN A 225 -27.67 -1.49 -4.55
C GLN A 225 -27.61 -0.04 -5.05
N ILE A 226 -28.71 0.71 -4.95
CA ILE A 226 -28.76 2.14 -5.29
C ILE A 226 -27.89 2.95 -4.32
N MET A 227 -27.95 2.66 -3.02
CA MET A 227 -27.13 3.31 -1.99
C MET A 227 -25.63 3.09 -2.24
N LEU A 228 -25.23 1.86 -2.60
CA LEU A 228 -23.85 1.52 -2.98
C LEU A 228 -23.41 2.26 -4.25
N SER A 229 -24.27 2.32 -5.27
CA SER A 229 -24.04 3.09 -6.49
C SER A 229 -23.76 4.57 -6.17
N TYR A 230 -24.62 5.19 -5.35
CA TYR A 230 -24.47 6.60 -4.99
C TYR A 230 -23.29 6.87 -4.03
N ALA A 231 -23.06 6.00 -3.05
CA ALA A 231 -21.97 6.15 -2.09
C ALA A 231 -20.60 6.10 -2.78
N LEU A 232 -20.37 5.13 -3.66
CA LEU A 232 -19.12 4.99 -4.40
C LEU A 232 -19.00 5.99 -5.56
N TYR A 233 -20.01 6.06 -6.43
CA TYR A 233 -19.90 6.72 -7.74
C TYR A 233 -20.54 8.11 -7.79
N GLY A 234 -21.44 8.43 -6.85
CA GLY A 234 -22.24 9.66 -6.90
C GLY A 234 -23.33 9.64 -7.96
N GLU A 235 -23.58 8.49 -8.59
CA GLU A 235 -24.54 8.29 -9.67
C GLU A 235 -25.42 7.08 -9.35
N ILE A 236 -26.60 7.01 -9.96
CA ILE A 236 -27.54 5.88 -9.82
C ILE A 236 -27.83 5.34 -11.21
N LYS A 237 -27.65 4.03 -11.41
CA LYS A 237 -27.95 3.36 -12.68
C LYS A 237 -29.46 3.10 -12.81
N TYR A 238 -30.25 4.11 -13.16
CA TYR A 238 -31.73 4.01 -13.21
C TYR A 238 -32.25 2.92 -14.16
N GLY A 239 -31.70 2.81 -15.37
CA GLY A 239 -32.28 1.96 -16.42
C GLY A 239 -33.51 2.64 -17.05
N GLU A 240 -34.60 1.89 -17.22
CA GLU A 240 -35.90 2.39 -17.71
C GLU A 240 -36.84 2.82 -16.56
N THR A 241 -36.43 2.61 -15.30
CA THR A 241 -37.26 2.88 -14.12
C THR A 241 -37.49 4.39 -13.91
N PRO A 242 -38.74 4.86 -13.77
CA PRO A 242 -39.04 6.26 -13.51
C PRO A 242 -38.42 6.78 -12.21
N LEU A 243 -37.94 8.03 -12.21
CA LEU A 243 -37.33 8.65 -11.02
C LEU A 243 -38.28 8.79 -9.81
N SER A 244 -39.59 8.68 -10.04
CA SER A 244 -40.63 8.67 -9.00
C SER A 244 -40.78 7.31 -8.28
N ASP A 245 -40.06 6.26 -8.68
CA ASP A 245 -40.13 4.95 -8.02
C ASP A 245 -39.69 5.04 -6.54
N GLU A 246 -40.38 4.28 -5.68
CA GLU A 246 -40.14 4.28 -4.23
C GLU A 246 -38.69 3.97 -3.85
N ARG A 247 -38.00 3.10 -4.60
CA ARG A 247 -36.60 2.70 -4.36
C ARG A 247 -35.66 3.88 -4.58
N ILE A 248 -35.89 4.62 -5.66
CA ILE A 248 -35.12 5.82 -6.04
C ILE A 248 -35.42 6.97 -5.09
N GLN A 249 -36.71 7.21 -4.80
CA GLN A 249 -37.18 8.26 -3.89
C GLN A 249 -36.66 8.09 -2.46
N THR A 250 -36.52 6.85 -2.00
CA THR A 250 -35.92 6.54 -0.68
C THR A 250 -34.46 7.00 -0.61
N ILE A 251 -33.66 6.77 -1.67
CA ILE A 251 -32.27 7.24 -1.70
C ILE A 251 -32.18 8.74 -1.97
N PHE A 252 -33.06 9.34 -2.79
CA PHE A 252 -33.12 10.79 -3.01
C PHE A 252 -33.28 11.59 -1.70
N ARG A 253 -34.11 11.11 -0.76
CA ARG A 253 -34.26 11.71 0.58
C ARG A 253 -33.02 11.60 1.46
N LEU A 254 -32.16 10.60 1.21
CA LEU A 254 -30.95 10.31 1.98
C LEU A 254 -29.69 10.95 1.38
N ILE A 255 -29.74 11.52 0.17
CA ILE A 255 -28.59 12.15 -0.51
C ILE A 255 -27.78 13.09 0.39
N PRO A 256 -28.37 14.05 1.14
CA PRO A 256 -27.60 14.96 1.98
C PRO A 256 -26.76 14.24 3.05
N GLN A 257 -27.28 13.15 3.61
CA GLN A 257 -26.60 12.35 4.62
C GLN A 257 -25.60 11.38 3.99
N LEU A 258 -25.87 10.83 2.81
CA LEU A 258 -24.91 10.02 2.05
C LEU A 258 -23.68 10.84 1.63
N ASP A 259 -23.89 12.07 1.13
CA ASP A 259 -22.79 13.00 0.80
C ASP A 259 -22.02 13.44 2.06
N THR A 260 -22.71 13.64 3.19
CA THR A 260 -22.05 13.88 4.48
C THR A 260 -21.21 12.68 4.92
N ALA A 261 -21.72 11.45 4.74
CA ALA A 261 -21.02 10.23 5.15
C ALA A 261 -19.69 10.03 4.40
N VAL A 262 -19.67 10.24 3.08
CA VAL A 262 -18.47 10.04 2.26
C VAL A 262 -17.45 11.19 2.36
N THR A 263 -17.83 12.34 2.91
CA THR A 263 -16.93 13.50 3.10
C THR A 263 -16.46 13.69 4.55
N THR A 264 -17.21 13.21 5.54
CA THR A 264 -16.88 13.41 6.95
C THR A 264 -15.76 12.48 7.41
N ALA A 265 -14.68 13.07 7.95
CA ALA A 265 -13.62 12.32 8.63
C ALA A 265 -14.08 11.71 9.98
N SER A 266 -15.23 12.13 10.50
CA SER A 266 -15.78 11.61 11.76
C SER A 266 -16.49 10.28 11.53
N ALA A 267 -15.83 9.17 11.85
CA ALA A 267 -16.47 7.85 11.88
C ALA A 267 -17.75 7.85 12.75
N LYS A 268 -17.75 8.59 13.86
CA LYS A 268 -18.94 8.77 14.72
C LYS A 268 -20.12 9.39 13.99
N GLU A 269 -19.88 10.34 13.08
CA GLU A 269 -20.94 10.95 12.27
C GLU A 269 -21.47 9.96 11.22
N ARG A 270 -20.57 9.18 10.57
CA ARG A 270 -20.97 8.07 9.68
C ARG A 270 -21.89 7.07 10.40
N TRP A 271 -21.55 6.65 11.62
CA TRP A 271 -22.39 5.74 12.43
C TRP A 271 -23.73 6.37 12.91
N LYS A 272 -23.79 7.69 13.10
CA LYS A 272 -25.07 8.40 13.32
C LYS A 272 -25.95 8.35 12.07
N ILE A 273 -25.35 8.50 10.88
CA ILE A 273 -26.04 8.39 9.59
C ILE A 273 -26.52 6.95 9.34
N VAL A 274 -25.74 5.91 9.69
CA VAL A 274 -26.20 4.51 9.68
C VAL A 274 -27.48 4.35 10.50
N SER A 275 -27.51 4.93 11.71
CA SER A 275 -28.71 4.87 12.58
C SER A 275 -29.92 5.57 11.95
N LEU A 276 -29.71 6.68 11.26
CA LEU A 276 -30.78 7.36 10.53
C LEU A 276 -31.31 6.51 9.37
N ILE A 277 -30.42 5.89 8.59
CA ILE A 277 -30.79 5.03 7.45
C ILE A 277 -31.60 3.81 7.92
N LEU A 278 -31.21 3.18 9.04
CA LEU A 278 -31.98 2.07 9.64
C LEU A 278 -33.43 2.47 9.94
N ILE A 279 -33.64 3.67 10.48
CA ILE A 279 -34.97 4.15 10.84
C ILE A 279 -35.75 4.65 9.62
N HIS A 280 -35.10 5.34 8.68
CA HIS A 280 -35.78 5.84 7.48
C HIS A 280 -36.24 4.69 6.58
N CYS A 281 -35.40 3.66 6.42
CA CYS A 281 -35.71 2.46 5.63
C CYS A 281 -36.45 1.38 6.44
N TRP A 282 -36.88 1.64 7.68
CA TRP A 282 -37.30 0.61 8.63
C TRP A 282 -38.35 -0.38 8.07
N HIS A 283 -39.38 0.12 7.39
CA HIS A 283 -40.45 -0.73 6.86
C HIS A 283 -39.92 -1.81 5.91
N HIS A 284 -38.96 -1.47 5.03
CA HIS A 284 -38.31 -2.43 4.14
C HIS A 284 -37.29 -3.32 4.85
N ILE A 285 -36.75 -2.88 5.98
CA ILE A 285 -35.80 -3.66 6.80
C ILE A 285 -36.55 -4.71 7.62
N GLU A 286 -37.70 -4.39 8.20
CA GLU A 286 -38.53 -5.33 8.97
C GLU A 286 -38.94 -6.54 8.12
N ASP A 287 -39.54 -6.29 6.94
CA ASP A 287 -39.91 -7.33 5.98
C ASP A 287 -38.70 -8.17 5.55
N TYR A 288 -37.54 -7.53 5.39
CA TYR A 288 -36.30 -8.21 5.01
C TYR A 288 -35.72 -9.08 6.14
N ILE A 289 -35.83 -8.67 7.41
CA ILE A 289 -35.42 -9.49 8.55
C ILE A 289 -36.31 -10.74 8.65
N GLU A 290 -37.62 -10.62 8.42
CA GLU A 290 -38.52 -11.78 8.38
C GLU A 290 -38.23 -12.72 7.19
N LEU A 291 -37.76 -12.20 6.05
CA LEU A 291 -37.22 -13.03 4.97
C LEU A 291 -35.93 -13.76 5.38
N CYS A 292 -34.99 -13.06 6.03
CA CYS A 292 -33.75 -13.67 6.53
C CYS A 292 -34.02 -14.77 7.56
N LYS A 293 -34.99 -14.57 8.47
CA LYS A 293 -35.40 -15.58 9.46
C LYS A 293 -35.98 -16.84 8.82
N LYS A 294 -36.79 -16.71 7.76
CA LYS A 294 -37.29 -17.87 6.98
C LYS A 294 -36.14 -18.69 6.39
N HIS A 295 -35.17 -18.04 5.74
CA HIS A 295 -33.99 -18.73 5.20
C HIS A 295 -33.11 -19.36 6.29
N GLN A 296 -33.01 -18.74 7.47
CA GLN A 296 -32.32 -19.34 8.61
C GLN A 296 -33.05 -20.60 9.10
N ASP A 297 -34.36 -20.55 9.25
CA ASP A 297 -35.19 -21.69 9.68
C ASP A 297 -35.16 -22.83 8.63
N GLU A 298 -35.11 -22.50 7.34
CA GLU A 298 -34.89 -23.45 6.23
C GLU A 298 -33.50 -24.11 6.30
N ALA A 299 -32.43 -23.34 6.51
CA ALA A 299 -31.07 -23.86 6.64
C ALA A 299 -30.92 -24.77 7.87
N VAL A 300 -31.58 -24.44 8.98
CA VAL A 300 -31.66 -25.31 10.16
C VAL A 300 -32.43 -26.60 9.85
N ALA A 301 -33.56 -26.50 9.14
CA ALA A 301 -34.37 -27.66 8.75
C ALA A 301 -33.65 -28.61 7.76
N SER A 302 -32.80 -28.08 6.87
CA SER A 302 -31.95 -28.88 5.97
C SER A 302 -30.69 -29.45 6.63
N GLY A 303 -30.46 -29.15 7.91
CA GLY A 303 -29.28 -29.63 8.65
C GLY A 303 -27.97 -28.93 8.28
N THR A 304 -28.03 -27.81 7.54
CA THR A 304 -26.86 -26.99 7.18
C THR A 304 -26.56 -25.92 8.22
N GLY A 305 -27.56 -25.46 8.98
CA GLY A 305 -27.43 -24.71 10.23
C GLY A 305 -26.59 -23.43 10.16
N SER A 306 -27.19 -22.30 9.78
CA SER A 306 -26.48 -21.04 9.52
C SER A 306 -26.73 -19.97 10.58
N SER A 307 -25.67 -19.22 10.93
CA SER A 307 -25.74 -17.99 11.72
C SER A 307 -26.43 -16.86 10.94
N ALA A 308 -26.92 -15.82 11.64
CA ALA A 308 -27.56 -14.68 10.96
C ALA A 308 -26.60 -13.96 9.99
N GLY A 309 -25.30 -13.92 10.32
CA GLY A 309 -24.26 -13.37 9.46
C GLY A 309 -24.04 -14.17 8.18
N GLU A 310 -24.05 -15.51 8.24
CA GLU A 310 -23.91 -16.37 7.05
C GLU A 310 -25.15 -16.28 6.15
N VAL A 311 -26.36 -16.29 6.73
CA VAL A 311 -27.62 -16.12 5.98
C VAL A 311 -27.64 -14.77 5.28
N LEU A 312 -27.34 -13.68 6.02
CA LEU A 312 -27.34 -12.35 5.44
C LEU A 312 -26.25 -12.21 4.36
N SER A 313 -25.03 -12.70 4.61
CA SER A 313 -23.93 -12.68 3.64
C SER A 313 -24.33 -13.38 2.34
N GLY A 314 -24.93 -14.57 2.42
CA GLY A 314 -25.45 -15.30 1.26
C GLY A 314 -26.51 -14.54 0.47
N LEU A 315 -27.47 -13.90 1.15
CA LEU A 315 -28.52 -13.09 0.50
C LEU A 315 -27.97 -11.79 -0.11
N LEU A 316 -26.93 -11.20 0.48
CA LEU A 316 -26.30 -9.98 -0.03
C LEU A 316 -25.34 -10.20 -1.21
N GLN A 317 -24.97 -11.45 -1.53
CA GLN A 317 -24.21 -11.77 -2.77
C GLN A 317 -24.94 -11.33 -4.05
N VAL A 318 -26.26 -11.06 -3.97
CA VAL A 318 -27.03 -10.47 -5.06
C VAL A 318 -26.56 -9.06 -5.39
N ILE A 319 -26.01 -8.29 -4.44
CA ILE A 319 -25.60 -6.90 -4.64
C ILE A 319 -24.24 -6.84 -5.37
N ALA A 320 -24.27 -6.41 -6.63
CA ALA A 320 -23.11 -6.31 -7.48
C ALA A 320 -22.20 -5.15 -7.02
N GLY A 321 -20.91 -5.44 -6.86
CA GLY A 321 -19.90 -4.47 -6.42
C GLY A 321 -19.75 -4.34 -4.91
N SER A 322 -20.40 -5.19 -4.10
CA SER A 322 -20.18 -5.22 -2.65
C SER A 322 -18.76 -5.70 -2.30
N SER A 323 -18.14 -5.05 -1.32
CA SER A 323 -16.89 -5.46 -0.67
C SER A 323 -17.13 -6.50 0.45
N ALA A 324 -16.04 -7.05 0.98
CA ALA A 324 -16.05 -7.77 2.26
C ALA A 324 -15.67 -6.83 3.41
N GLU A 325 -15.89 -7.26 4.66
CA GLU A 325 -15.53 -6.45 5.83
C GLU A 325 -14.00 -6.22 5.95
N GLY A 326 -13.59 -4.95 6.03
CA GLY A 326 -12.40 -4.55 6.75
C GLY A 326 -12.58 -4.71 8.26
N THR A 327 -11.81 -5.60 8.89
CA THR A 327 -11.82 -5.85 10.34
C THR A 327 -10.68 -5.11 11.06
N GLY A 328 -10.73 -5.02 12.40
CA GLY A 328 -9.60 -4.46 13.16
C GLY A 328 -9.91 -4.19 14.63
N SER A 329 -8.85 -3.83 15.37
CA SER A 329 -8.87 -3.50 16.80
C SER A 329 -8.15 -2.19 17.14
N GLU A 330 -7.68 -1.45 16.13
CA GLU A 330 -6.96 -0.19 16.29
C GLU A 330 -7.71 0.99 15.66
N LYS A 331 -7.18 2.20 15.88
CA LYS A 331 -7.58 3.43 15.19
C LYS A 331 -6.84 3.56 13.85
N PRO A 332 -7.34 4.41 12.92
CA PRO A 332 -6.63 4.72 11.68
C PRO A 332 -5.22 5.29 11.93
N VAL A 333 -4.37 5.23 10.91
CA VAL A 333 -2.95 5.64 11.01
C VAL A 333 -2.81 7.10 11.46
N SER A 334 -2.06 7.30 12.55
CA SER A 334 -1.76 8.61 13.10
C SER A 334 -0.96 9.48 12.13
N GLY A 335 -1.56 10.54 11.60
CA GLY A 335 -0.88 11.51 10.73
C GLY A 335 -1.61 11.83 9.42
N SER A 336 -2.79 11.24 9.17
CA SER A 336 -3.70 11.73 8.13
C SER A 336 -4.29 13.09 8.57
N GLU A 337 -3.71 14.19 8.07
CA GLU A 337 -4.27 15.52 8.27
C GLU A 337 -5.73 15.55 7.80
N VAL A 338 -6.61 16.17 8.60
CA VAL A 338 -8.04 16.30 8.28
C VAL A 338 -8.21 17.41 7.26
N ARG A 339 -7.84 17.12 6.00
CA ARG A 339 -8.33 17.88 4.85
C ARG A 339 -9.85 17.73 4.81
N LYS A 340 -10.58 18.83 4.54
CA LYS A 340 -12.02 18.75 4.27
C LYS A 340 -12.22 17.79 3.09
N GLY A 341 -13.02 16.75 3.29
CA GLY A 341 -13.23 15.72 2.29
C GLY A 341 -13.87 16.30 1.03
N ILE A 342 -13.13 16.29 -0.07
CA ILE A 342 -13.71 16.46 -1.41
C ILE A 342 -14.30 15.10 -1.79
N ALA A 343 -15.60 15.05 -2.04
CA ALA A 343 -16.24 13.82 -2.47
C ALA A 343 -15.73 13.43 -3.86
N ALA A 344 -15.40 12.16 -4.08
CA ALA A 344 -15.11 11.67 -5.42
C ALA A 344 -16.34 11.87 -6.33
N ASN A 345 -16.08 12.13 -7.61
CA ASN A 345 -17.08 12.33 -8.66
C ASN A 345 -18.09 13.45 -8.35
N ALA A 346 -17.62 14.59 -7.84
CA ALA A 346 -18.44 15.76 -7.54
C ALA A 346 -19.42 16.13 -8.67
N ALA A 347 -18.98 16.06 -9.94
CA ALA A 347 -19.87 16.30 -11.09
C ALA A 347 -21.03 15.30 -11.20
N ALA A 348 -20.80 14.01 -10.91
CA ALA A 348 -21.85 13.00 -10.91
C ALA A 348 -22.84 13.22 -9.76
N ARG A 349 -22.33 13.48 -8.55
CA ARG A 349 -23.13 13.84 -7.37
C ARG A 349 -24.04 15.03 -7.66
N THR A 350 -23.48 16.10 -8.24
CA THR A 350 -24.27 17.29 -8.62
C THR A 350 -25.38 16.94 -9.62
N ARG A 351 -25.12 16.10 -10.63
CA ARG A 351 -26.19 15.64 -11.55
C ARG A 351 -27.30 14.90 -10.80
N THR A 352 -26.96 13.93 -9.96
CA THR A 352 -27.95 13.16 -9.20
C THR A 352 -28.69 14.00 -8.17
N GLN A 353 -28.02 14.95 -7.50
CA GLN A 353 -28.67 15.96 -6.65
C GLN A 353 -29.66 16.84 -7.44
N THR A 354 -29.33 17.26 -8.66
CA THR A 354 -30.23 18.02 -9.53
C THR A 354 -31.46 17.20 -9.91
N LEU A 355 -31.28 15.92 -10.29
CA LEU A 355 -32.40 15.01 -10.56
C LEU A 355 -33.29 14.82 -9.33
N ALA A 356 -32.69 14.66 -8.14
CA ALA A 356 -33.40 14.52 -6.87
C ALA A 356 -34.18 15.77 -6.48
N ARG A 357 -33.66 16.98 -6.72
CA ARG A 357 -34.40 18.23 -6.50
C ARG A 357 -35.56 18.44 -7.47
N GLN A 358 -35.42 17.95 -8.71
CA GLN A 358 -36.46 18.09 -9.74
C GLN A 358 -37.58 17.04 -9.65
N ASN A 359 -37.29 15.85 -9.10
CA ASN A 359 -38.19 14.69 -9.12
C ASN A 359 -38.45 14.10 -7.73
N GLY A 360 -37.83 14.62 -6.68
CA GLY A 360 -38.11 14.25 -5.29
C GLY A 360 -39.49 14.73 -4.83
N PRO A 361 -39.92 14.35 -3.62
CA PRO A 361 -41.12 14.94 -3.04
C PRO A 361 -40.79 16.40 -2.71
N GLY A 362 -41.66 17.34 -3.09
CA GLY A 362 -41.46 18.75 -2.78
C GLY A 362 -41.43 18.98 -1.26
N ASP A 363 -40.39 19.64 -0.76
CA ASP A 363 -40.34 20.14 0.61
C ASP A 363 -41.27 21.36 0.74
N ASP A 364 -42.54 21.12 1.09
CA ASP A 364 -43.53 22.17 1.41
C ASP A 364 -43.23 22.92 2.74
N ASP A 365 -42.12 22.60 3.43
CA ASP A 365 -41.79 23.08 4.78
C ASP A 365 -40.49 23.93 4.89
N GLU A 366 -39.81 24.27 3.80
CA GLU A 366 -38.78 25.34 3.80
C GLU A 366 -39.33 26.65 3.24
N LYS A 367 -40.01 27.43 4.11
CA LYS A 367 -40.21 28.87 3.87
C LYS A 367 -38.85 29.58 3.83
N ALA A 368 -38.37 29.86 2.63
CA ALA A 368 -37.32 30.84 2.42
C ALA A 368 -37.77 32.22 2.92
N ASP A 369 -36.85 32.93 3.56
CA ASP A 369 -37.08 34.24 4.17
C ASP A 369 -37.21 35.32 3.07
N GLU A 370 -38.41 35.83 2.84
CA GLU A 370 -38.67 36.88 1.85
C GLU A 370 -38.07 38.22 2.33
N SER A 371 -36.92 38.59 1.76
CA SER A 371 -36.36 39.94 1.89
C SER A 371 -36.24 40.62 0.52
N GLU A 372 -37.32 41.31 0.18
CA GLU A 372 -37.39 42.51 -0.67
C GLU A 372 -36.55 42.57 -1.97
N ALA A 373 -37.18 42.17 -3.08
CA ALA A 373 -36.91 42.79 -4.38
C ALA A 373 -37.77 44.07 -4.53
N PRO A 374 -37.23 45.21 -4.99
CA PRO A 374 -38.05 46.36 -5.37
C PRO A 374 -38.70 46.15 -6.75
N ASP A 375 -40.01 46.40 -6.85
CA ASP A 375 -40.77 46.33 -8.10
C ASP A 375 -40.20 47.23 -9.22
N GLU A 376 -40.03 46.65 -10.41
CA GLU A 376 -40.02 47.42 -11.65
C GLU A 376 -41.46 47.66 -12.11
N LYS A 377 -41.85 48.93 -12.28
CA LYS A 377 -42.96 49.30 -13.18
C LYS A 377 -42.61 50.48 -14.08
N GLU A 378 -43.01 50.30 -15.33
CA GLU A 378 -42.72 51.13 -16.49
C GLU A 378 -43.26 52.56 -16.36
N ASN A 379 -42.54 53.52 -16.96
CA ASN A 379 -43.19 54.48 -17.86
C ASN A 379 -42.20 55.12 -18.83
N GLU A 380 -42.69 55.43 -20.03
CA GLU A 380 -41.92 55.97 -21.15
C GLU A 380 -41.66 57.49 -21.06
N SER A 381 -40.82 57.96 -22.00
CA SER A 381 -40.72 59.32 -22.55
C SER A 381 -39.88 60.37 -21.80
N GLY A 382 -39.13 61.19 -22.56
CA GLY A 382 -38.44 62.37 -22.01
C GLY A 382 -37.10 62.73 -22.68
N ASP A 383 -37.18 63.30 -23.88
CA ASP A 383 -36.11 63.85 -24.72
C ASP A 383 -35.09 64.84 -24.05
N SER A 384 -33.88 64.87 -24.64
CA SER A 384 -32.95 66.00 -24.80
C SER A 384 -31.90 66.42 -23.75
N SER A 385 -30.67 66.54 -24.27
CA SER A 385 -29.61 67.55 -23.99
C SER A 385 -28.88 67.50 -22.62
N SER A 386 -27.60 67.89 -22.47
CA SER A 386 -26.47 68.13 -23.41
C SER A 386 -25.17 68.39 -22.59
N GLU A 387 -24.01 68.50 -23.28
CA GLU A 387 -22.71 69.01 -22.77
C GLU A 387 -21.96 68.07 -21.79
N GLU A 388 -20.77 67.56 -22.13
CA GLU A 388 -19.46 68.24 -22.20
C GLU A 388 -18.98 68.85 -20.87
N ASN A 389 -17.96 68.23 -20.25
CA ASN A 389 -16.64 68.87 -20.26
C ASN A 389 -15.47 67.90 -20.01
N LYS A 390 -14.29 68.33 -20.47
CA LYS A 390 -12.98 67.69 -20.26
C LYS A 390 -12.32 68.20 -18.98
N SER A 391 -11.34 67.45 -18.48
CA SER A 391 -10.03 68.02 -18.14
C SER A 391 -8.97 66.93 -18.00
N GLU A 392 -7.94 66.99 -18.86
CA GLU A 392 -6.65 66.34 -18.65
C GLU A 392 -5.87 67.09 -17.56
N GLU A 393 -4.89 66.45 -16.90
CA GLU A 393 -3.55 67.05 -16.79
C GLU A 393 -2.46 66.06 -16.28
N LYS A 394 -1.26 66.29 -16.82
CA LYS A 394 0.07 65.68 -16.61
C LYS A 394 1.07 66.77 -17.08
N PRO A 395 2.41 66.67 -16.92
CA PRO A 395 3.25 65.82 -16.07
C PRO A 395 4.40 66.67 -15.43
N ALA A 396 5.65 66.17 -15.48
CA ALA A 396 6.95 66.83 -15.28
C ALA A 396 7.44 66.97 -13.82
N SER A 397 8.71 66.80 -13.42
CA SER A 397 9.96 66.15 -13.90
C SER A 397 11.16 66.99 -13.41
N ASN A 398 12.27 66.34 -13.06
CA ASN A 398 13.71 66.77 -13.07
C ASN A 398 14.42 65.96 -11.97
N GLN A 399 15.40 65.08 -12.18
CA GLN A 399 16.57 65.00 -13.09
C GLN A 399 17.83 65.71 -12.55
N ALA A 400 18.97 65.03 -12.74
CA ALA A 400 20.38 65.36 -12.48
C ALA A 400 21.04 64.61 -11.30
N ASP A 401 22.31 64.15 -11.34
CA ASP A 401 23.15 63.51 -12.40
C ASP A 401 24.56 63.21 -11.78
N SER A 402 25.47 62.57 -12.55
CA SER A 402 26.88 62.19 -12.25
C SER A 402 27.07 60.97 -11.32
N ASP A 403 27.59 59.82 -11.78
CA ASP A 403 28.90 59.44 -12.40
C ASP A 403 29.96 59.11 -11.33
N ASP A 404 30.72 58.00 -11.34
CA ASP A 404 31.47 57.38 -12.45
C ASP A 404 32.02 55.96 -12.09
N SER A 405 32.14 55.06 -13.09
CA SER A 405 33.10 53.93 -13.28
C SER A 405 33.38 52.85 -12.20
N SER A 406 33.67 51.57 -12.53
CA SER A 406 33.75 50.85 -13.83
C SER A 406 33.96 49.32 -13.66
N GLY A 407 33.48 48.50 -14.63
CA GLY A 407 33.92 47.11 -14.91
C GLY A 407 32.80 46.04 -14.88
N SER A 408 32.17 45.65 -16.02
CA SER A 408 32.63 44.67 -17.07
C SER A 408 32.55 43.20 -16.60
N ASP A 409 31.85 42.23 -17.21
CA ASP A 409 31.08 42.06 -18.49
C ASP A 409 29.83 41.16 -18.19
N ASP A 410 28.67 41.12 -18.87
CA ASP A 410 28.30 40.91 -20.30
C ASP A 410 28.74 39.53 -20.85
N VAL A 411 27.94 38.64 -21.49
CA VAL A 411 26.56 38.57 -22.06
C VAL A 411 26.03 37.11 -21.83
N GLY A 412 24.74 36.70 -21.78
CA GLY A 412 23.43 37.37 -21.88
C GLY A 412 22.44 36.66 -22.85
N THR A 413 21.42 35.90 -22.37
CA THR A 413 20.42 35.23 -23.25
C THR A 413 18.97 35.36 -22.74
N SER A 414 18.05 35.78 -23.62
CA SER A 414 16.64 36.04 -23.31
C SER A 414 15.79 34.79 -23.08
N LEU A 415 14.84 34.89 -22.14
CA LEU A 415 13.66 34.05 -22.09
C LEU A 415 12.66 34.50 -23.18
N GLY A 416 12.71 33.83 -24.34
CA GLY A 416 11.68 33.91 -25.37
C GLY A 416 10.71 32.74 -25.24
N GLY A 417 9.41 32.99 -25.40
CA GLY A 417 8.37 31.97 -25.19
C GLY A 417 8.46 30.79 -26.15
N SER A 418 8.16 29.60 -25.63
CA SER A 418 7.81 28.40 -26.40
C SER A 418 6.57 27.81 -25.76
N ASP A 419 5.65 27.28 -26.57
CA ASP A 419 4.43 26.63 -26.11
C ASP A 419 4.76 25.49 -25.12
N GLY A 420 4.01 25.47 -24.01
CA GLY A 420 4.28 24.59 -22.86
C GLY A 420 3.73 23.18 -23.03
N ASP A 421 4.29 22.40 -23.97
CA ASP A 421 4.10 20.94 -23.94
C ASP A 421 4.89 20.37 -22.76
N SER A 422 4.19 20.17 -21.63
CA SER A 422 4.80 19.85 -20.34
C SER A 422 5.12 18.37 -20.23
N GLN A 423 6.14 17.90 -20.95
CA GLN A 423 6.68 16.56 -20.78
C GLN A 423 7.23 16.38 -19.36
N LYS A 424 6.62 15.46 -18.60
CA LYS A 424 7.04 15.11 -17.24
C LYS A 424 8.35 14.32 -17.28
N GLN A 425 9.15 14.44 -16.22
CA GLN A 425 10.45 13.77 -16.13
C GLN A 425 10.32 12.26 -15.91
N GLU A 426 11.24 11.51 -16.51
CA GLU A 426 11.35 10.06 -16.41
C GLU A 426 11.73 9.61 -14.98
N THR A 427 11.05 8.60 -14.44
CA THR A 427 11.22 8.16 -13.04
C THR A 427 12.44 7.25 -12.86
N THR A 428 13.41 7.66 -12.04
CA THR A 428 14.60 6.87 -11.71
C THR A 428 14.44 6.06 -10.42
N ALA A 429 15.12 4.90 -10.34
CA ALA A 429 15.05 3.99 -9.20
C ALA A 429 15.87 4.43 -7.96
N GLU A 430 16.61 5.53 -8.06
CA GLU A 430 17.45 6.09 -6.99
C GLU A 430 16.93 7.49 -6.60
N GLU A 431 17.06 7.87 -5.32
CA GLU A 431 16.64 9.19 -4.83
C GLU A 431 17.44 10.30 -5.52
N GLY A 432 16.83 10.97 -6.49
CA GLY A 432 17.37 12.17 -7.12
C GLY A 432 17.64 13.23 -6.05
N GLY A 433 18.91 13.61 -5.90
CA GLY A 433 19.41 14.40 -4.77
C GLY A 433 18.54 15.61 -4.44
N ARG A 434 18.01 15.63 -3.22
CA ARG A 434 17.13 16.67 -2.70
C ARG A 434 17.73 18.06 -2.92
N ILE A 435 16.91 19.00 -3.42
CA ILE A 435 17.32 20.40 -3.65
C ILE A 435 18.00 20.93 -2.39
N PRO A 436 19.23 21.49 -2.46
CA PRO A 436 19.92 22.01 -1.29
C PRO A 436 19.08 23.03 -0.53
N PHE A 437 19.06 22.92 0.80
CA PHE A 437 18.32 23.84 1.65
C PHE A 437 18.96 25.23 1.61
N HIS A 438 18.46 26.10 0.73
CA HIS A 438 18.76 27.51 0.74
C HIS A 438 17.95 28.18 1.85
N GLN A 439 18.63 28.54 2.93
CA GLN A 439 18.03 29.30 4.02
C GLN A 439 17.80 30.74 3.55
N THR A 440 16.53 31.11 3.29
CA THR A 440 16.13 32.47 2.92
C THR A 440 15.70 33.26 4.17
N ASP A 441 16.26 34.45 4.36
CA ASP A 441 16.02 35.28 5.55
C ASP A 441 14.63 35.97 5.58
N SER A 442 13.77 35.70 4.60
CA SER A 442 12.38 36.17 4.56
C SER A 442 11.43 35.07 4.08
N ALA A 443 10.45 34.73 4.92
CA ALA A 443 9.36 33.83 4.55
C ALA A 443 8.23 34.64 3.88
N SER A 444 8.14 34.59 2.56
CA SER A 444 6.96 35.05 1.84
C SER A 444 5.88 33.96 1.86
N ALA A 445 4.83 34.16 2.65
CA ALA A 445 3.62 33.36 2.50
C ALA A 445 2.91 33.79 1.20
N PRO A 446 2.69 32.88 0.22
CA PRO A 446 1.93 33.22 -0.98
C PRO A 446 0.45 33.37 -0.62
N VAL A 447 0.04 34.61 -0.35
CA VAL A 447 -1.37 34.96 -0.17
C VAL A 447 -2.03 35.00 -1.54
N GLY A 448 -2.93 34.05 -1.82
CA GLY A 448 -3.71 34.02 -3.06
C GLY A 448 -3.53 32.79 -3.96
N GLY A 449 -3.09 31.64 -3.43
CA GLY A 449 -3.18 30.38 -4.19
C GLY A 449 -4.64 29.92 -4.36
N SER A 450 -5.20 30.05 -5.56
CA SER A 450 -6.44 29.37 -5.95
C SER A 450 -6.17 27.89 -6.18
N THR A 451 -7.01 27.02 -5.61
CA THR A 451 -7.08 25.62 -6.03
C THR A 451 -8.05 25.51 -7.20
N GLU A 452 -7.51 25.57 -8.42
CA GLU A 452 -8.28 25.30 -9.64
C GLU A 452 -8.38 23.78 -9.85
N TYR A 453 -9.61 23.29 -9.99
CA TYR A 453 -9.92 21.89 -10.23
C TYR A 453 -10.25 21.71 -11.71
N ASP A 454 -9.34 21.09 -12.46
CA ASP A 454 -9.55 20.75 -13.85
C ASP A 454 -10.56 19.58 -13.96
N SER A 455 -11.79 19.89 -14.36
CA SER A 455 -12.85 18.91 -14.58
C SER A 455 -12.66 18.06 -15.85
N ASP A 456 -11.82 18.52 -16.77
CA ASP A 456 -11.61 17.93 -18.10
C ASP A 456 -10.26 17.20 -18.21
N TYR A 457 -9.49 17.11 -17.13
CA TYR A 457 -8.21 16.39 -17.06
C TYR A 457 -8.37 14.91 -17.48
N LYS A 458 -7.95 14.62 -18.72
CA LYS A 458 -7.88 13.26 -19.25
C LYS A 458 -6.59 12.60 -18.78
N ARG A 459 -6.74 11.46 -18.12
CA ARG A 459 -5.67 10.76 -17.42
C ARG A 459 -4.73 10.09 -18.43
N GLU A 460 -3.43 10.27 -18.23
CA GLU A 460 -2.41 9.52 -18.96
C GLU A 460 -2.48 8.04 -18.59
N ILE A 461 -2.20 7.18 -19.58
CA ILE A 461 -2.15 5.72 -19.39
C ILE A 461 -0.96 5.38 -18.49
N ASN A 462 -1.14 4.43 -17.58
CA ASN A 462 -0.10 4.05 -16.62
C ASN A 462 1.00 3.20 -17.28
N GLU A 463 1.95 3.85 -17.97
CA GLU A 463 3.13 3.17 -18.53
C GLU A 463 3.94 2.42 -17.45
N ASN A 464 3.85 2.84 -16.18
CA ASN A 464 4.55 2.19 -15.07
C ASN A 464 4.01 0.78 -14.75
N ALA A 465 2.73 0.48 -14.97
CA ALA A 465 2.20 -0.86 -14.69
C ALA A 465 2.87 -1.93 -15.57
N ALA A 466 3.18 -1.60 -16.82
CA ALA A 466 3.95 -2.48 -17.69
C ALA A 466 5.40 -2.67 -17.16
N THR A 467 6.08 -1.58 -16.78
CA THR A 467 7.47 -1.65 -16.28
C THR A 467 7.57 -2.40 -14.94
N ASP A 468 6.59 -2.25 -14.05
CA ASP A 468 6.51 -3.00 -12.79
C ASP A 468 6.28 -4.49 -13.01
N ILE A 469 5.38 -4.87 -13.92
CA ILE A 469 5.19 -6.28 -14.33
C ILE A 469 6.49 -6.83 -14.94
N GLU A 470 7.16 -6.08 -15.82
CA GLU A 470 8.44 -6.47 -16.42
C GLU A 470 9.54 -6.69 -15.35
N ARG A 471 9.66 -5.75 -14.40
CA ARG A 471 10.61 -5.80 -13.28
C ARG A 471 10.36 -7.02 -12.40
N MET A 472 9.11 -7.25 -11.99
CA MET A 472 8.74 -8.39 -11.15
C MET A 472 8.90 -9.73 -11.87
N LEU A 473 8.54 -9.81 -13.16
CA LEU A 473 8.81 -11.00 -13.99
C LEU A 473 10.31 -11.25 -14.17
N GLY A 474 11.12 -10.18 -14.26
CA GLY A 474 12.57 -10.26 -14.23
C GLY A 474 13.09 -10.88 -12.93
N GLN A 475 12.67 -10.37 -11.78
CA GLN A 475 13.02 -10.88 -10.45
C GLN A 475 12.57 -12.34 -10.25
N MET A 476 11.37 -12.71 -10.69
CA MET A 476 10.87 -14.09 -10.64
C MET A 476 11.73 -15.03 -11.50
N ALA A 477 12.07 -14.61 -12.72
CA ALA A 477 12.89 -15.39 -13.63
C ALA A 477 14.35 -15.50 -13.17
N GLU A 478 14.87 -14.45 -12.51
CA GLU A 478 16.18 -14.46 -11.86
C GLU A 478 16.20 -15.44 -10.69
N ARG A 479 15.24 -15.37 -9.74
CA ARG A 479 15.12 -16.36 -8.66
C ARG A 479 14.99 -17.80 -9.19
N ALA A 480 14.22 -18.03 -10.25
CA ALA A 480 14.11 -19.35 -10.89
C ALA A 480 15.42 -19.82 -11.56
N ALA A 481 16.14 -18.93 -12.23
CA ALA A 481 17.43 -19.23 -12.83
C ALA A 481 18.51 -19.49 -11.76
N CYS A 482 18.56 -18.69 -10.70
CA CYS A 482 19.46 -18.89 -9.57
C CYS A 482 19.18 -20.21 -8.85
N LYS A 483 17.92 -20.55 -8.57
CA LYS A 483 17.55 -21.86 -8.01
C LYS A 483 18.05 -23.02 -8.88
N GLN A 484 17.92 -22.91 -10.20
CA GLN A 484 18.42 -23.93 -11.12
C GLN A 484 19.96 -24.02 -11.04
N LEU A 485 20.67 -22.89 -11.06
CA LEU A 485 22.13 -22.85 -10.99
C LEU A 485 22.67 -23.35 -9.63
N GLU A 486 21.98 -23.07 -8.53
CA GLU A 486 22.32 -23.59 -7.20
C GLU A 486 22.01 -25.10 -7.08
N THR A 487 20.98 -25.60 -7.76
CA THR A 487 20.72 -27.05 -7.89
C THR A 487 21.79 -27.73 -8.75
N GLU A 488 22.20 -27.11 -9.85
CA GLU A 488 23.32 -27.58 -10.70
C GLU A 488 24.65 -27.59 -9.90
N ARG A 489 24.91 -26.55 -9.10
CA ARG A 489 26.06 -26.46 -8.18
C ARG A 489 26.01 -27.52 -7.08
N LEU A 490 24.87 -27.77 -6.45
CA LEU A 490 24.71 -28.82 -5.44
C LEU A 490 25.05 -30.21 -6.03
N LYS A 491 24.73 -30.43 -7.31
CA LYS A 491 25.12 -31.64 -8.03
C LYS A 491 26.63 -31.68 -8.31
N GLU A 492 27.23 -30.58 -8.79
CA GLU A 492 28.70 -30.48 -8.96
C GLU A 492 29.44 -30.70 -7.63
N LEU A 493 28.93 -30.20 -6.51
CA LEU A 493 29.51 -30.35 -5.18
C LEU A 493 29.47 -31.81 -4.71
N ASN A 494 28.35 -32.51 -4.89
CA ASN A 494 28.24 -33.94 -4.55
C ASN A 494 29.12 -34.82 -5.46
N GLU A 495 29.15 -34.56 -6.77
CA GLU A 495 30.05 -35.25 -7.70
C GLU A 495 31.53 -35.00 -7.33
N ALA A 496 31.88 -33.77 -6.96
CA ALA A 496 33.23 -33.43 -6.50
C ALA A 496 33.57 -34.14 -5.18
N ALA A 497 32.69 -34.11 -4.17
CA ALA A 497 32.90 -34.77 -2.88
C ALA A 497 33.13 -36.28 -3.03
N GLN A 498 32.34 -36.95 -3.88
CA GLN A 498 32.49 -38.38 -4.19
C GLN A 498 33.77 -38.69 -4.98
N SER A 499 34.32 -37.73 -5.73
CA SER A 499 35.55 -37.92 -6.52
C SER A 499 36.86 -37.77 -5.72
N ILE A 500 36.81 -37.20 -4.51
CA ILE A 500 38.01 -36.97 -3.69
C ILE A 500 38.39 -38.26 -2.95
N SER A 501 39.48 -38.89 -3.38
CA SER A 501 40.07 -40.03 -2.66
C SER A 501 40.92 -39.54 -1.49
N TYR A 502 40.40 -39.70 -0.27
CA TYR A 502 41.06 -39.32 0.98
C TYR A 502 42.08 -40.37 1.51
N GLY A 503 42.45 -41.36 0.69
CA GLY A 503 43.30 -42.48 1.10
C GLY A 503 42.60 -43.51 1.99
N ASP A 504 43.36 -44.52 2.46
CA ASP A 504 42.81 -45.72 3.14
C ASP A 504 41.96 -45.43 4.39
N ILE A 505 42.17 -44.29 5.06
CA ILE A 505 41.53 -43.96 6.36
C ILE A 505 40.02 -43.67 6.20
N HIS A 506 39.58 -43.26 5.01
CA HIS A 506 38.17 -42.94 4.71
C HIS A 506 37.59 -43.83 3.60
N SER A 507 38.24 -44.96 3.32
CA SER A 507 37.77 -45.95 2.35
C SER A 507 36.40 -46.51 2.76
N GLY A 508 35.36 -46.19 1.98
CA GLY A 508 33.98 -46.64 2.22
C GLY A 508 33.10 -45.70 3.05
N VAL A 509 33.59 -44.51 3.44
CA VAL A 509 32.76 -43.46 4.05
C VAL A 509 32.03 -42.69 2.94
N ASN A 510 30.69 -42.59 3.03
CA ASN A 510 29.90 -41.77 2.13
C ASN A 510 29.90 -40.31 2.60
N ILE A 511 30.00 -39.38 1.66
CA ILE A 511 29.97 -37.93 1.94
C ILE A 511 28.78 -37.34 1.17
N GLN A 512 27.86 -36.71 1.89
CA GLN A 512 26.73 -36.00 1.30
C GLN A 512 26.88 -34.50 1.55
N VAL A 513 26.74 -33.71 0.49
CA VAL A 513 26.70 -32.25 0.59
C VAL A 513 25.25 -31.79 0.49
N HIS A 514 24.79 -31.06 1.50
CA HIS A 514 23.48 -30.42 1.58
C HIS A 514 23.63 -28.92 1.31
N ARG A 515 22.72 -28.34 0.51
CA ARG A 515 22.65 -26.89 0.27
C ARG A 515 21.22 -26.46 -0.01
N ILE A 516 20.80 -25.37 0.63
CA ILE A 516 19.49 -24.75 0.40
C ILE A 516 19.49 -24.06 -0.97
N ALA A 517 18.96 -24.74 -1.99
CA ALA A 517 18.96 -24.25 -3.37
C ALA A 517 17.99 -23.07 -3.62
N GLN A 518 16.99 -22.89 -2.77
CA GLN A 518 16.15 -21.70 -2.68
C GLN A 518 15.93 -21.40 -1.20
N VAL A 519 16.23 -20.18 -0.76
CA VAL A 519 15.94 -19.73 0.60
C VAL A 519 14.44 -19.52 0.75
N ASP A 520 13.88 -20.02 1.86
CA ASP A 520 12.48 -19.82 2.23
C ASP A 520 12.31 -18.53 3.05
N ASP A 521 11.15 -17.86 2.89
CA ASP A 521 10.88 -16.56 3.50
C ASP A 521 11.04 -16.57 5.04
N GLU A 522 10.77 -17.71 5.69
CA GLU A 522 10.96 -17.90 7.15
C GLU A 522 12.42 -17.68 7.60
N LEU A 523 13.40 -18.04 6.77
CA LEU A 523 14.83 -17.83 7.06
C LEU A 523 15.23 -16.36 6.88
N GLU A 524 14.62 -15.65 5.92
CA GLU A 524 14.79 -14.22 5.74
C GLU A 524 14.19 -13.42 6.92
N ASP A 525 13.00 -13.79 7.38
CA ASP A 525 12.35 -13.18 8.56
C ASP A 525 13.14 -13.43 9.85
N GLN A 526 13.59 -14.67 10.10
CA GLN A 526 14.44 -15.00 11.24
C GLN A 526 15.77 -14.24 11.20
N PHE A 527 16.36 -14.05 10.01
CA PHE A 527 17.56 -13.24 9.85
C PHE A 527 17.33 -11.79 10.28
N TYR A 528 16.28 -11.11 9.78
CA TYR A 528 16.02 -9.72 10.13
C TYR A 528 15.66 -9.51 11.61
N GLN A 529 15.05 -10.50 12.27
CA GLN A 529 14.79 -10.45 13.72
C GLN A 529 16.08 -10.42 14.56
N ILE A 530 17.15 -11.06 14.09
CA ILE A 530 18.38 -11.28 14.88
C ILE A 530 19.57 -10.44 14.39
N CYS A 531 19.62 -10.05 13.12
CA CYS A 531 20.82 -9.49 12.51
C CYS A 531 21.22 -8.10 13.04
N GLY A 532 20.29 -7.27 13.51
CA GLY A 532 20.52 -5.87 13.87
C GLY A 532 21.76 -5.63 14.77
N PRO A 533 21.80 -6.20 15.98
CA PRO A 533 22.96 -6.09 16.88
C PRO A 533 24.25 -6.70 16.32
N LEU A 534 24.15 -7.75 15.49
CA LEU A 534 25.30 -8.45 14.90
C LEU A 534 25.98 -7.59 13.82
N LEU A 535 25.18 -6.97 12.94
CA LEU A 535 25.67 -6.07 11.89
C LEU A 535 26.35 -4.82 12.47
N ASP A 536 25.92 -4.34 13.63
CA ASP A 536 26.60 -3.23 14.31
C ASP A 536 27.96 -3.62 14.91
N ILE A 537 28.18 -4.89 15.26
CA ILE A 537 29.51 -5.42 15.62
C ILE A 537 30.38 -5.49 14.37
N SER A 538 29.86 -6.05 13.27
CA SER A 538 30.56 -6.11 11.98
C SER A 538 31.02 -4.72 11.51
N LYS A 539 30.13 -3.72 11.48
CA LYS A 539 30.47 -2.33 11.11
C LYS A 539 31.57 -1.71 11.97
N LYS A 540 31.66 -2.06 13.26
CA LYS A 540 32.75 -1.60 14.15
C LYS A 540 34.08 -2.27 13.78
N LEU A 541 34.08 -3.56 13.48
CA LEU A 541 35.26 -4.30 12.99
C LEU A 541 35.73 -3.75 11.63
N GLN A 542 34.80 -3.55 10.69
CA GLN A 542 35.06 -2.95 9.38
C GLN A 542 35.77 -1.60 9.51
N ARG A 543 35.25 -0.65 10.30
CA ARG A 543 35.89 0.67 10.50
C ARG A 543 37.32 0.57 11.00
N SER A 544 37.57 -0.31 11.97
CA SER A 544 38.91 -0.54 12.55
C SER A 544 39.90 -1.13 11.54
N LEU A 545 39.45 -2.03 10.66
CA LEU A 545 40.31 -2.70 9.68
C LEU A 545 40.48 -1.91 8.38
N VAL A 546 39.43 -1.24 7.89
CA VAL A 546 39.49 -0.31 6.74
C VAL A 546 40.50 0.81 7.01
N GLN A 547 40.53 1.37 8.23
CA GLN A 547 41.53 2.38 8.59
C GLN A 547 42.96 1.84 8.44
N LYS A 548 43.24 0.66 9.00
CA LYS A 548 44.57 0.03 8.91
C LYS A 548 44.96 -0.36 7.48
N LEU A 549 44.02 -0.85 6.68
CA LEU A 549 44.25 -1.19 5.27
C LEU A 549 44.56 0.06 4.44
N ASN A 550 43.82 1.15 4.65
CA ASN A 550 44.07 2.45 4.01
C ASN A 550 45.44 3.02 4.41
N ASP A 551 45.83 2.93 5.68
CA ASP A 551 47.14 3.40 6.17
C ASP A 551 48.30 2.56 5.58
N GLN A 552 48.10 1.26 5.36
CA GLN A 552 49.07 0.38 4.68
C GLN A 552 49.15 0.63 3.17
N GLN A 553 48.01 0.86 2.51
CA GLN A 553 47.96 1.17 1.06
C GLN A 553 48.58 2.52 0.72
N ARG A 554 48.28 3.57 1.51
CA ARG A 554 48.78 4.92 1.22
C ARG A 554 50.30 5.01 1.39
N GLY A 555 50.86 4.19 2.29
CA GLY A 555 52.22 4.40 2.80
C GLY A 555 52.36 5.78 3.47
N GLY A 556 53.57 6.15 3.86
CA GLY A 556 53.80 7.49 4.38
C GLY A 556 55.14 7.70 5.08
N LYS A 557 55.52 8.97 5.17
CA LYS A 557 56.61 9.45 6.03
C LYS A 557 56.04 9.72 7.42
N GLN A 558 56.17 8.77 8.35
CA GLN A 558 55.82 8.99 9.75
C GLN A 558 56.90 9.86 10.38
N THR A 559 56.64 11.17 10.48
CA THR A 559 57.54 12.17 11.08
C THR A 559 57.24 12.35 12.57
N GLY A 560 58.15 13.01 13.30
CA GLY A 560 57.93 13.32 14.71
C GLY A 560 58.26 12.18 15.67
N LEU A 561 59.12 11.24 15.27
CA LEU A 561 59.57 10.13 16.11
C LEU A 561 60.74 10.58 17.00
N VAL A 562 60.79 10.11 18.24
CA VAL A 562 61.87 10.40 19.21
C VAL A 562 63.12 9.55 18.94
N MET A 563 62.97 8.45 18.19
CA MET A 563 64.06 7.56 17.79
C MET A 563 63.79 6.99 16.39
N GLY A 564 64.83 6.77 15.58
CA GLY A 564 64.71 6.19 14.24
C GLY A 564 66.03 6.14 13.48
N ARG A 565 66.02 5.54 12.27
CA ARG A 565 67.21 5.45 11.40
C ARG A 565 67.41 6.65 10.47
N ARG A 566 66.38 7.46 10.23
CA ARG A 566 66.42 8.64 9.35
C ARG A 566 65.96 9.88 10.12
N LEU A 567 66.62 10.99 9.87
CA LEU A 567 66.53 12.21 10.67
C LEU A 567 65.93 13.32 9.80
N ASP A 568 64.88 13.97 10.28
CA ASP A 568 64.15 15.00 9.53
C ASP A 568 64.80 16.36 9.74
N ALA A 569 65.53 16.84 8.72
CA ALA A 569 66.29 18.09 8.80
C ALA A 569 65.40 19.31 9.13
N HIS A 570 64.12 19.29 8.74
CA HIS A 570 63.17 20.36 9.04
C HIS A 570 62.61 20.30 10.48
N ALA A 571 62.76 19.18 11.19
CA ALA A 571 62.33 19.04 12.58
C ALA A 571 63.43 19.43 13.59
N LEU A 572 64.70 19.54 13.16
CA LEU A 572 65.84 19.89 14.03
C LEU A 572 65.72 21.26 14.72
N CYS A 573 64.92 22.19 14.19
CA CYS A 573 64.65 23.48 14.82
C CYS A 573 63.63 23.42 15.97
N ARG A 574 63.04 22.24 16.23
CA ARG A 574 62.07 22.01 17.31
C ARG A 574 62.77 21.35 18.50
N ASN A 575 62.70 21.99 19.67
CA ASN A 575 63.29 21.48 20.91
C ASN A 575 62.46 20.34 21.56
N ASP A 576 61.58 19.67 20.81
CA ASP A 576 60.69 18.61 21.31
C ASP A 576 61.28 17.19 21.20
N GLY A 577 62.51 17.06 20.69
CA GLY A 577 63.25 15.79 20.56
C GLY A 577 62.70 14.86 19.47
N LYS A 578 61.67 15.27 18.72
CA LYS A 578 60.94 14.45 17.75
C LYS A 578 61.52 14.57 16.35
N VAL A 579 62.84 14.33 16.23
CA VAL A 579 63.63 14.64 15.03
C VAL A 579 63.75 13.49 14.02
N PHE A 580 63.17 12.32 14.28
CA PHE A 580 63.28 11.16 13.39
C PHE A 580 62.03 10.93 12.54
N TYR A 581 62.22 10.23 11.42
CA TYR A 581 61.15 9.73 10.58
C TYR A 581 61.39 8.30 10.07
N THR A 582 60.30 7.60 9.77
CA THR A 582 60.30 6.34 9.02
C THR A 582 59.47 6.50 7.75
N ASN A 583 59.92 5.92 6.65
CA ASN A 583 59.10 5.78 5.44
C ASN A 583 58.51 4.37 5.45
N ASN A 584 57.21 4.26 5.66
CA ASN A 584 56.48 3.05 5.29
C ASN A 584 56.20 3.14 3.79
N LEU A 585 56.74 2.22 3.01
CA LEU A 585 56.42 2.08 1.60
C LEU A 585 54.96 1.61 1.47
N PRO A 586 54.21 2.05 0.44
CA PRO A 586 52.95 1.44 0.07
C PRO A 586 53.13 -0.07 -0.11
N ASN A 587 52.38 -0.87 0.65
CA ASN A 587 52.35 -2.32 0.47
C ASN A 587 51.11 -2.71 -0.34
N GLU A 588 51.24 -3.73 -1.19
CA GLU A 588 50.06 -4.39 -1.76
C GLU A 588 49.21 -4.99 -0.62
N ILE A 589 47.88 -4.89 -0.75
CA ILE A 589 46.98 -5.58 0.20
C ILE A 589 47.23 -7.09 0.08
N PRO A 590 47.45 -7.81 1.20
CA PRO A 590 47.56 -9.26 1.15
C PRO A 590 46.25 -9.86 0.61
N ARG A 591 46.35 -10.64 -0.47
CA ARG A 591 45.22 -11.37 -1.04
C ARG A 591 44.80 -12.46 -0.05
N LEU A 592 43.73 -12.21 0.68
CA LEU A 592 43.14 -13.12 1.66
C LEU A 592 41.89 -13.79 1.07
N SER A 593 41.71 -15.06 1.38
CA SER A 593 40.44 -15.77 1.28
C SER A 593 40.17 -16.44 2.64
N VAL A 594 38.91 -16.49 3.04
CA VAL A 594 38.48 -17.02 4.35
C VAL A 594 37.70 -18.31 4.14
N GLY A 595 38.08 -19.37 4.84
CA GLY A 595 37.28 -20.58 4.96
C GLY A 595 36.86 -20.78 6.41
N LEU A 596 35.56 -20.86 6.65
CA LEU A 596 34.99 -21.15 7.95
C LEU A 596 34.36 -22.56 7.90
N LEU A 597 34.80 -23.42 8.82
CA LEU A 597 34.24 -24.75 9.02
C LEU A 597 33.64 -24.79 10.43
N LEU A 598 32.37 -25.15 10.53
CA LEU A 598 31.59 -25.21 11.76
C LEU A 598 31.29 -26.68 12.11
N ASP A 599 31.40 -27.01 13.39
CA ASP A 599 30.90 -28.27 13.93
C ASP A 599 29.39 -28.12 14.16
N GLU A 600 28.60 -29.07 13.65
CA GLU A 600 27.15 -29.19 13.84
C GLU A 600 26.79 -30.60 14.32
N SER A 601 27.69 -31.20 15.09
CA SER A 601 27.41 -32.39 15.88
C SER A 601 26.56 -32.06 17.12
N GLY A 602 25.88 -33.07 17.66
CA GLY A 602 25.07 -32.94 18.89
C GLY A 602 25.82 -32.41 20.13
N SER A 603 27.15 -32.28 20.09
CA SER A 603 27.93 -31.59 21.12
C SER A 603 27.70 -30.06 21.15
N MET A 604 27.16 -29.49 20.07
CA MET A 604 26.84 -28.08 19.87
C MET A 604 25.43 -27.70 20.36
N SER A 605 24.59 -28.70 20.66
CA SER A 605 23.24 -28.52 21.21
C SER A 605 23.23 -27.99 22.65
N CYS A 606 24.36 -28.07 23.36
CA CYS A 606 24.46 -27.65 24.76
C CYS A 606 25.09 -26.25 24.92
N GLY A 607 24.50 -25.42 25.79
CA GLY A 607 25.04 -24.11 26.16
C GLY A 607 25.07 -23.08 25.02
N ASP A 608 24.05 -23.10 24.16
CA ASP A 608 23.83 -22.16 23.04
C ASP A 608 24.99 -22.07 22.02
N ARG A 609 25.86 -23.09 21.96
CA ARG A 609 27.07 -23.08 21.12
C ARG A 609 26.77 -22.90 19.64
N SER A 610 25.76 -23.59 19.10
CA SER A 610 25.28 -23.40 17.72
C SER A 610 24.78 -21.98 17.48
N THR A 611 24.03 -21.40 18.42
CA THR A 611 23.58 -19.99 18.36
C THR A 611 24.75 -19.01 18.30
N TYR A 612 25.80 -19.21 19.10
CA TYR A 612 27.02 -18.39 19.04
C TYR A 612 27.83 -18.63 17.75
N ALA A 613 27.91 -19.88 17.27
CA ALA A 613 28.57 -20.22 16.01
C ALA A 613 27.89 -19.53 14.81
N ARG A 614 26.55 -19.61 14.73
CA ARG A 614 25.71 -18.89 13.76
C ARG A 614 25.92 -17.39 13.84
N ALA A 615 25.88 -16.79 15.04
CA ALA A 615 26.11 -15.37 15.22
C ALA A 615 27.51 -14.93 14.74
N ALA A 616 28.54 -15.73 15.02
CA ALA A 616 29.90 -15.49 14.54
C ALA A 616 30.00 -15.62 13.00
N ALA A 617 29.34 -16.62 12.41
CA ALA A 617 29.29 -16.81 10.96
C ALA A 617 28.63 -15.63 10.23
N ILE A 618 27.50 -15.12 10.75
CA ILE A 618 26.81 -13.92 10.22
C ILE A 618 27.74 -12.69 10.27
N ILE A 619 28.40 -12.45 11.40
CA ILE A 619 29.34 -11.32 11.56
C ILE A 619 30.52 -11.45 10.59
N LEU A 620 31.12 -12.63 10.46
CA LEU A 620 32.26 -12.87 9.58
C LEU A 620 31.88 -12.77 8.10
N TYR A 621 30.69 -13.25 7.71
CA TYR A 621 30.18 -13.15 6.36
C TYR A 621 29.99 -11.68 5.93
N ASP A 622 29.24 -10.90 6.72
CA ASP A 622 29.02 -9.47 6.46
C ASP A 622 30.34 -8.67 6.45
N PHE A 623 31.24 -8.98 7.38
CA PHE A 623 32.57 -8.37 7.43
C PHE A 623 33.41 -8.66 6.18
N CYS A 624 33.45 -9.92 5.71
CA CYS A 624 34.25 -10.30 4.55
C CYS A 624 33.66 -9.74 3.25
N GLN A 625 32.34 -9.83 3.06
CA GLN A 625 31.64 -9.26 1.91
C GLN A 625 31.87 -7.73 1.82
N SER A 626 31.75 -7.01 2.93
CA SER A 626 31.97 -5.56 2.98
C SER A 626 33.41 -5.12 2.64
N LEU A 627 34.37 -6.05 2.69
CA LEU A 627 35.77 -5.81 2.34
C LEU A 627 36.18 -6.45 0.99
N ASN A 628 35.23 -7.02 0.23
CA ASN A 628 35.48 -7.81 -0.96
C ASN A 628 36.49 -8.98 -0.74
N ILE A 629 36.44 -9.59 0.45
CA ILE A 629 37.25 -10.78 0.80
C ILE A 629 36.41 -12.02 0.48
N PRO A 630 36.84 -12.92 -0.42
CA PRO A 630 36.13 -14.17 -0.71
C PRO A 630 36.03 -15.03 0.54
N ILE A 631 34.82 -15.48 0.87
CA ILE A 631 34.53 -16.34 2.01
C ILE A 631 33.77 -17.60 1.59
N MET A 632 34.14 -18.74 2.15
CA MET A 632 33.34 -19.98 2.13
C MET A 632 32.96 -20.37 3.57
N ILE A 633 31.74 -20.89 3.76
CA ILE A 633 31.22 -21.30 5.08
C ILE A 633 30.54 -22.67 4.93
N TYR A 634 31.03 -23.65 5.67
CA TYR A 634 30.52 -25.02 5.72
C TYR A 634 30.24 -25.45 7.16
N GLY A 635 29.14 -26.16 7.39
CA GLY A 635 28.91 -26.99 8.58
C GLY A 635 29.30 -28.45 8.32
N HIS A 636 29.64 -29.20 9.37
CA HIS A 636 29.82 -30.65 9.30
C HIS A 636 29.13 -31.38 10.46
N SER A 637 28.50 -32.52 10.15
CA SER A 637 27.97 -33.44 11.15
C SER A 637 28.20 -34.90 10.75
N THR A 638 27.88 -35.83 11.65
CA THR A 638 28.02 -37.27 11.40
C THR A 638 26.66 -37.95 11.49
N GLY A 639 26.20 -38.51 10.37
CA GLY A 639 24.92 -39.19 10.28
C GLY A 639 24.89 -40.54 11.01
N TRP A 640 23.69 -41.09 11.17
CA TRP A 640 23.48 -42.44 11.72
C TRP A 640 23.93 -43.53 10.72
N GLY A 641 25.23 -43.75 10.61
CA GLY A 641 25.79 -44.78 9.71
C GLY A 641 27.30 -44.75 9.46
N ALA A 642 28.05 -43.84 10.09
CA ALA A 642 29.43 -43.46 9.74
C ALA A 642 29.57 -42.67 8.42
N ASP A 643 28.44 -42.19 7.87
CA ASP A 643 28.39 -41.20 6.79
C ASP A 643 28.68 -39.78 7.33
N VAL A 644 29.25 -38.93 6.48
CA VAL A 644 29.59 -37.53 6.80
C VAL A 644 28.66 -36.58 6.03
N ASP A 645 27.95 -35.75 6.78
CA ASP A 645 27.07 -34.71 6.24
C ASP A 645 27.80 -33.36 6.26
N LEU A 646 27.88 -32.71 5.09
CA LEU A 646 28.46 -31.37 4.90
C LEU A 646 27.38 -30.38 4.48
N TYR A 647 27.22 -29.28 5.20
CA TYR A 647 26.23 -28.26 4.90
C TYR A 647 26.93 -27.04 4.26
N SER A 648 26.70 -26.79 2.97
CA SER A 648 27.28 -25.64 2.24
C SER A 648 26.38 -24.41 2.38
N TYR A 649 26.75 -23.50 3.29
CA TYR A 649 26.02 -22.24 3.50
C TYR A 649 26.48 -21.14 2.55
N ALA A 650 27.79 -20.98 2.38
CA ALA A 650 28.38 -19.96 1.49
C ALA A 650 29.57 -20.51 0.69
N GLU A 651 29.64 -20.12 -0.58
CA GLU A 651 30.74 -20.41 -1.50
C GLU A 651 31.50 -19.13 -1.86
N PHE A 652 32.77 -19.26 -2.28
CA PHE A 652 33.60 -18.11 -2.68
C PHE A 652 32.97 -17.23 -3.78
N ASP A 653 32.25 -17.85 -4.72
CA ASP A 653 31.50 -17.17 -5.78
C ASP A 653 29.99 -17.31 -5.47
N SER A 654 29.38 -16.28 -4.88
CA SER A 654 27.92 -16.27 -4.64
C SER A 654 27.13 -16.12 -5.94
N ILE A 655 26.09 -16.94 -6.16
CA ILE A 655 25.24 -16.89 -7.35
C ILE A 655 24.06 -15.93 -7.16
N ASP A 656 23.34 -16.06 -6.04
CA ASP A 656 22.12 -15.31 -5.74
C ASP A 656 22.30 -14.19 -4.70
N ARG A 657 23.42 -14.18 -3.96
CA ARG A 657 23.71 -13.28 -2.82
C ARG A 657 22.83 -13.52 -1.58
N ASP A 658 22.12 -14.64 -1.55
CA ASP A 658 21.20 -15.02 -0.47
C ASP A 658 21.88 -15.92 0.59
N ASP A 659 23.19 -16.20 0.45
CA ASP A 659 23.98 -17.00 1.40
C ASP A 659 23.89 -16.49 2.85
N LYS A 660 23.71 -15.17 3.05
CA LYS A 660 23.51 -14.56 4.37
C LYS A 660 22.29 -15.12 5.12
N PHE A 661 21.25 -15.52 4.39
CA PHE A 661 20.02 -16.10 4.95
C PHE A 661 20.19 -17.61 5.18
N ARG A 662 20.96 -18.30 4.33
CA ARG A 662 21.31 -19.72 4.52
C ARG A 662 21.99 -19.97 5.87
N LEU A 663 22.75 -19.01 6.38
CA LEU A 663 23.38 -19.07 7.71
C LEU A 663 22.38 -19.22 8.87
N MET A 664 21.08 -18.98 8.66
CA MET A 664 20.07 -19.19 9.71
C MET A 664 19.88 -20.67 10.07
N ASP A 665 20.11 -21.56 9.10
CA ASP A 665 19.96 -23.03 9.20
C ASP A 665 21.07 -23.72 10.03
N ILE A 666 22.18 -23.01 10.34
CA ILE A 666 23.25 -23.50 11.22
C ILE A 666 22.65 -23.94 12.57
N SER A 667 22.78 -25.23 12.89
CA SER A 667 22.16 -25.88 14.04
C SER A 667 23.09 -26.94 14.70
N ALA A 668 22.54 -28.01 15.29
CA ALA A 668 23.28 -28.99 16.12
C ALA A 668 22.55 -30.32 16.30
#